data_AF-A0ABC9VF16-F1
#
_entry.id   AF-A0ABC9VF16-F1
#
_cell.length_a   1.000
_cell.length_b   1.000
_cell.length_c   1.000
_cell.angle_alpha   90.00
_cell.angle_beta   90.00
_cell.angle_gamma   90.00
#
_symmetry.space_group_name_H-M   'P 1'
#
loop_
_entity.id
_entity.type
_entity.pdbx_description
1 polymer ?
#
loop_
_entity_poly.entity_id
_entity_poly.type
_entity_poly.pdbx_seq_one_letter_code
_entity_poly.pdbx_strand_id
1 'polypeptide(L)'
;MEQTIISKGHNIEEAINVGLMVLKSTREEVLIEIIQKEKKGIFRIRSKPAIVKLTKIAKPKEQLNDLNHLRNIEDVMNAPDFDSHSATQTEEKRQEVPEQLLQDELEGKVWVKDGKIFCKPSPLRYPTVTAGYGIKLFKNNKLVTGTTIVTETDQFEIKTDERIIETKWSITVDENKLHVILHVEPGMKKSFIIKDIAPDYHIGLSAEEQVEIRSDLQYEQILQKLKELNVVRGFDFAEMANAVNTKKAGRFVIARGVKPQEGKNGWVELKVNLASRQAGPKLREDGTVDFRELKNIPAVRKGEVIAVVHPPIPGKPGVTVTNEPIPPRPTYPVIVQLGKGVTAVEDGTKIVTIKSGRPHLEQNGMLVKVSIMEKFIHQGDVNIASGNIHFKGDVDILGNVEDGMIVEAEGNITVFQNVNRANITSKQAIFVRQNVIGSIISSGQSNIFVLELIRLLAIIEEQMEKFVLSIKQLTAFSAFKAQNSLFPFIKLLLSDKFRLLAATTKQYMEVSERGKDVLDRSWMDLAKRFRLCFFSHVPNEWHSLEQLTILLADIREAMNRHRMAERQNGYVELMYALNSTIYCSGNVAVLGQGCYNCKIHAGGSLQINGVMRGGEVYAERGAIIKESGSELGVPTRIVVPSDQTIKIELAREGTVIQIGKVKYTFQKERSYVEAALNEKQQIVFL
;
A
#
# COMPACT_ATOMS: atom_id res chain seq x y z
N MET A 1 -15.17 -10.41 42.64
CA MET A 1 -15.44 -9.14 41.92
C MET A 1 -14.90 -9.29 40.51
N GLU A 2 -15.76 -9.22 39.50
CA GLU A 2 -15.33 -9.26 38.09
C GLU A 2 -14.49 -8.01 37.78
N GLN A 3 -13.18 -8.18 37.62
CA GLN A 3 -12.31 -7.06 37.23
C GLN A 3 -12.50 -6.77 35.76
N THR A 4 -13.18 -5.67 35.46
CA THR A 4 -13.44 -5.21 34.09
C THR A 4 -12.72 -3.90 33.83
N ILE A 5 -12.08 -3.77 32.67
CA ILE A 5 -11.49 -2.50 32.24
C ILE A 5 -11.85 -2.16 30.81
N ILE A 6 -11.98 -0.87 30.51
CA ILE A 6 -12.13 -0.35 29.15
C ILE A 6 -10.80 0.31 28.76
N SER A 7 -10.25 -0.11 27.63
CA SER A 7 -8.96 0.36 27.11
C SER A 7 -9.12 0.93 25.70
N LYS A 8 -8.26 1.90 25.35
CA LYS A 8 -8.26 2.59 24.05
C LYS A 8 -6.90 2.52 23.39
N GLY A 9 -6.85 2.37 22.07
CA GLY A 9 -5.61 2.32 21.28
C GLY A 9 -5.81 2.83 19.85
N HIS A 10 -4.72 3.04 19.10
CA HIS A 10 -4.81 3.46 17.70
C HIS A 10 -5.36 2.34 16.79
N ASN A 11 -5.27 1.09 17.26
CA ASN A 11 -5.90 -0.09 16.68
C ASN A 11 -6.34 -1.06 17.80
N ILE A 12 -7.08 -2.11 17.44
CA ILE A 12 -7.62 -3.10 18.39
C ILE A 12 -6.51 -3.83 19.18
N GLU A 13 -5.40 -4.19 18.54
CA GLU A 13 -4.30 -4.89 19.23
C GLU A 13 -3.63 -4.02 20.30
N GLU A 14 -3.40 -2.75 20.00
CA GLU A 14 -2.85 -1.78 20.95
C GLU A 14 -3.82 -1.57 22.12
N ALA A 15 -5.13 -1.44 21.84
CA ALA A 15 -6.15 -1.30 22.87
C ALA A 15 -6.22 -2.54 23.78
N ILE A 16 -6.06 -3.76 23.23
CA ILE A 16 -5.99 -5.01 23.99
C ILE A 16 -4.74 -5.05 24.86
N ASN A 17 -3.57 -4.75 24.30
CA ASN A 17 -2.30 -4.82 25.03
C ASN A 17 -2.27 -3.85 26.21
N VAL A 18 -2.77 -2.61 26.03
CA VAL A 18 -2.93 -1.64 27.12
C VAL A 18 -3.88 -2.17 28.20
N GLY A 19 -5.00 -2.79 27.80
CA GLY A 19 -5.96 -3.35 28.74
C GLY A 19 -5.42 -4.53 29.56
N LEU A 20 -4.65 -5.43 28.92
CA LEU A 20 -3.99 -6.56 29.57
C LEU A 20 -2.93 -6.10 30.58
N MET A 21 -2.16 -5.07 30.22
CA MET A 21 -1.13 -4.50 31.09
C MET A 21 -1.75 -3.91 32.37
N VAL A 22 -2.89 -3.22 32.25
CA VAL A 22 -3.58 -2.64 33.42
C VAL A 22 -4.28 -3.70 34.26
N LEU A 23 -4.88 -4.73 33.65
CA LEU A 23 -5.45 -5.87 34.38
C LEU A 23 -4.40 -6.84 34.94
N LYS A 24 -3.11 -6.65 34.62
CA LYS A 24 -2.02 -7.58 34.94
C LYS A 24 -2.41 -9.03 34.67
N SER A 25 -2.98 -9.27 33.49
CA SER A 25 -3.53 -10.57 33.10
C SER A 25 -3.08 -10.89 31.68
N THR A 26 -3.03 -12.18 31.35
CA THR A 26 -2.71 -12.62 29.99
C THR A 26 -3.96 -12.66 29.12
N ARG A 27 -3.78 -12.72 27.79
CA ARG A 27 -4.90 -12.73 26.83
C ARG A 27 -5.86 -13.92 27.02
N GLU A 28 -5.39 -14.99 27.65
CA GLU A 28 -6.13 -16.23 27.93
C GLU A 28 -6.97 -16.13 29.22
N GLU A 29 -6.73 -15.12 30.05
CA GLU A 29 -7.36 -14.91 31.36
C GLU A 29 -8.46 -13.85 31.33
N VAL A 30 -8.79 -13.33 30.15
CA VAL A 30 -9.72 -12.23 29.96
C VAL A 30 -10.65 -12.48 28.78
N LEU A 31 -11.91 -12.07 28.94
CA LEU A 31 -12.86 -11.97 27.84
C LEU A 31 -12.75 -10.58 27.22
N ILE A 32 -12.51 -10.51 25.91
CA ILE A 32 -12.28 -9.25 25.18
C ILE A 32 -13.50 -8.94 24.31
N GLU A 33 -14.13 -7.81 24.57
CA GLU A 33 -15.28 -7.28 23.82
C GLU A 33 -14.87 -6.01 23.07
N ILE A 34 -15.04 -5.98 21.75
CA ILE A 34 -14.69 -4.81 20.93
C ILE A 34 -15.89 -3.85 20.93
N ILE A 35 -15.78 -2.75 21.68
CA ILE A 35 -16.82 -1.71 21.75
C ILE A 35 -16.81 -0.84 20.48
N GLN A 36 -15.62 -0.49 20.00
CA GLN A 36 -15.46 0.37 18.83
C GLN A 36 -14.21 -0.01 18.04
N LYS A 37 -14.35 -0.26 16.74
CA LYS A 37 -13.19 -0.41 15.83
C LYS A 37 -12.63 0.95 15.43
N GLU A 38 -11.33 1.02 15.20
CA GLU A 38 -10.69 2.25 14.77
C GLU A 38 -11.22 2.72 13.40
N LYS A 39 -11.44 4.02 13.26
CA LYS A 39 -11.78 4.64 11.98
C LYS A 39 -10.70 5.64 11.63
N LYS A 40 -9.92 5.34 10.58
CA LYS A 40 -8.91 6.26 10.05
C LYS A 40 -9.62 7.38 9.31
N GLY A 41 -9.67 8.56 9.92
CA GLY A 41 -10.05 9.79 9.23
C GLY A 41 -8.96 10.22 8.26
N ILE A 42 -9.37 10.79 7.13
CA ILE A 42 -8.48 11.44 6.15
C ILE A 42 -7.63 12.48 6.91
N PHE A 43 -6.30 12.42 6.76
CA PHE A 43 -5.31 13.27 7.43
C PHE A 43 -5.31 13.31 8.98
N ARG A 44 -5.66 12.23 9.70
CA ARG A 44 -5.52 12.12 11.20
C ARG A 44 -6.33 13.15 12.04
N ILE A 45 -6.99 14.14 11.44
CA ILE A 45 -7.69 15.23 12.16
C ILE A 45 -9.00 14.75 12.84
N ARG A 46 -9.55 13.59 12.43
CA ARG A 46 -10.67 12.91 13.13
C ARG A 46 -10.51 11.38 13.14
N SER A 47 -9.43 10.86 13.71
CA SER A 47 -9.32 9.43 13.98
C SER A 47 -10.12 9.05 15.22
N LYS A 48 -11.04 8.10 15.10
CA LYS A 48 -11.67 7.47 16.27
C LYS A 48 -10.79 6.30 16.73
N PRO A 49 -10.32 6.27 17.99
CA PRO A 49 -9.52 5.18 18.51
C PRO A 49 -10.34 3.89 18.60
N ALA A 50 -9.65 2.75 18.58
CA ALA A 50 -10.25 1.48 18.95
C ALA A 50 -10.52 1.49 20.46
N ILE A 51 -11.67 0.94 20.87
CA ILE A 51 -12.08 0.82 22.27
C ILE A 51 -12.46 -0.64 22.51
N VAL A 52 -11.84 -1.26 23.50
CA VAL A 52 -12.11 -2.65 23.90
C VAL A 52 -12.39 -2.72 25.39
N LYS A 53 -13.24 -3.65 25.81
CA LYS A 53 -13.51 -3.98 27.20
C LYS A 53 -12.93 -5.35 27.49
N LEU A 54 -12.15 -5.47 28.57
CA LEU A 54 -11.57 -6.72 29.02
C LEU A 54 -12.17 -7.08 30.38
N THR A 55 -12.70 -8.28 30.52
CA THR A 55 -13.25 -8.80 31.78
C THR A 55 -12.44 -10.01 32.21
N LYS A 56 -11.84 -9.97 33.41
CA LYS A 56 -11.03 -11.07 33.93
C LYS A 56 -11.89 -12.29 34.26
N ILE A 57 -11.54 -13.43 33.69
CA ILE A 57 -12.24 -14.71 33.88
C ILE A 57 -11.65 -15.36 35.15
N ALA A 58 -12.46 -15.60 36.16
CA ALA A 58 -12.01 -16.28 37.38
C ALA A 58 -11.82 -17.78 37.10
N LYS A 59 -10.60 -18.30 37.26
CA LYS A 59 -10.33 -19.75 37.33
C LYS A 59 -10.41 -20.22 38.81
N PRO A 60 -10.97 -21.41 39.09
CA PRO A 60 -10.94 -22.02 40.42
C PRO A 60 -9.50 -22.35 40.81
N LYS A 61 -9.14 -22.12 42.08
CA LYS A 61 -7.82 -22.50 42.64
C LYS A 61 -7.80 -24.01 42.92
N GLU A 62 -6.98 -24.76 42.20
CA GLU A 62 -6.42 -26.02 42.70
C GLU A 62 -5.13 -25.70 43.47
N GLN A 63 -5.08 -26.10 44.73
CA GLN A 63 -3.85 -26.20 45.51
C GLN A 63 -3.70 -27.67 45.91
N LEU A 64 -2.67 -28.32 45.37
CA LEU A 64 -2.07 -29.51 45.97
C LEU A 64 -0.78 -29.04 46.65
N ASN A 65 -0.65 -29.26 47.95
CA ASN A 65 0.54 -29.86 48.54
C ASN A 65 0.30 -30.30 49.98
N ASP A 66 0.81 -31.49 50.23
CA ASP A 66 0.64 -32.37 51.37
C ASP A 66 1.46 -31.98 52.62
N LEU A 67 1.06 -32.66 53.70
CA LEU A 67 1.81 -32.99 54.93
C LEU A 67 2.01 -31.88 55.97
N ASN A 68 1.18 -31.91 57.02
CA ASN A 68 1.68 -32.27 58.35
C ASN A 68 0.58 -32.59 59.37
N HIS A 69 0.93 -33.54 60.21
CA HIS A 69 0.15 -34.28 61.19
C HIS A 69 -0.33 -33.46 62.42
N LEU A 70 -1.41 -33.99 63.03
CA LEU A 70 -1.72 -34.02 64.47
C LEU A 70 -2.06 -32.68 65.16
N ARG A 71 -3.32 -32.51 65.59
CA ARG A 71 -3.74 -32.74 66.98
C ARG A 71 -5.23 -32.45 67.20
N ASN A 72 -5.75 -33.30 68.08
CA ASN A 72 -7.07 -33.35 68.67
C ASN A 72 -7.45 -32.12 69.53
N ILE A 73 -8.76 -31.87 69.57
CA ILE A 73 -9.62 -31.61 70.74
C ILE A 73 -9.57 -30.21 71.42
N GLU A 74 -10.77 -29.79 71.85
CA GLU A 74 -11.15 -28.77 72.85
C GLU A 74 -11.29 -27.30 72.42
N ASP A 75 -12.55 -26.85 72.25
CA ASP A 75 -13.22 -25.86 73.11
C ASP A 75 -14.53 -25.38 72.43
N VAL A 76 -15.72 -25.86 72.80
CA VAL A 76 -16.56 -25.57 73.99
C VAL A 76 -17.72 -24.63 73.64
N MET A 77 -18.90 -25.09 74.07
CA MET A 77 -20.21 -24.46 74.07
C MET A 77 -20.23 -23.09 74.76
N ASN A 78 -21.13 -22.19 74.35
CA ASN A 78 -22.22 -21.66 75.20
C ASN A 78 -22.96 -20.48 74.51
N ALA A 79 -24.30 -20.54 74.58
CA ALA A 79 -25.24 -19.43 74.31
C ALA A 79 -25.24 -18.42 75.51
N PRO A 80 -25.92 -17.25 75.47
CA PRO A 80 -27.39 -17.17 75.42
C PRO A 80 -28.06 -15.97 74.67
N ASP A 81 -29.31 -16.23 74.26
CA ASP A 81 -30.56 -15.44 74.14
C ASP A 81 -30.60 -13.90 74.03
N PHE A 82 -31.46 -13.40 73.12
CA PHE A 82 -32.63 -12.56 73.48
C PHE A 82 -33.70 -12.50 72.35
N ASP A 83 -34.96 -12.59 72.77
CA ASP A 83 -36.23 -12.71 72.03
C ASP A 83 -36.68 -11.52 71.16
N SER A 84 -37.53 -11.80 70.15
CA SER A 84 -38.89 -11.22 70.09
C SER A 84 -39.77 -11.84 68.98
N HIS A 85 -40.89 -12.46 69.40
CA HIS A 85 -42.27 -12.44 68.88
C HIS A 85 -42.56 -12.18 67.38
N SER A 86 -43.53 -12.76 66.69
CA SER A 86 -44.61 -13.72 67.00
C SER A 86 -45.45 -13.88 65.72
N ALA A 87 -46.27 -14.93 65.68
CA ALA A 87 -47.57 -15.04 65.01
C ALA A 87 -47.66 -15.85 63.69
N THR A 88 -47.96 -17.14 63.92
CA THR A 88 -49.16 -17.89 63.47
C THR A 88 -49.24 -18.50 62.07
N GLN A 89 -49.29 -19.85 62.11
CA GLN A 89 -50.26 -20.77 61.48
C GLN A 89 -50.25 -20.81 59.93
N THR A 90 -50.10 -21.97 59.26
CA THR A 90 -50.78 -23.24 59.52
C THR A 90 -50.01 -24.37 58.84
N GLU A 91 -49.81 -25.49 59.54
CA GLU A 91 -49.32 -26.75 58.97
C GLU A 91 -50.42 -27.43 58.15
N GLU A 92 -50.21 -27.61 56.85
CA GLU A 92 -50.93 -28.62 56.07
C GLU A 92 -50.10 -29.90 56.04
N LYS A 93 -50.59 -30.93 56.73
CA LYS A 93 -50.18 -32.32 56.57
C LYS A 93 -50.31 -32.72 55.10
N ARG A 94 -49.20 -32.97 54.39
CA ARG A 94 -49.23 -33.85 53.21
C ARG A 94 -49.04 -35.28 53.66
N GLN A 95 -50.19 -35.97 53.67
CA GLN A 95 -50.30 -37.42 53.79
C GLN A 95 -49.44 -38.09 52.72
N GLU A 96 -48.63 -39.07 53.14
CA GLU A 96 -48.10 -40.09 52.25
C GLU A 96 -49.28 -40.80 51.59
N VAL A 97 -49.31 -40.77 50.25
CA VAL A 97 -50.24 -41.56 49.45
C VAL A 97 -49.77 -43.02 49.54
N PRO A 98 -50.57 -43.97 50.05
CA PRO A 98 -50.19 -45.37 50.11
C PRO A 98 -49.81 -45.91 48.72
N GLU A 99 -48.75 -46.72 48.62
CA GLU A 99 -48.26 -47.38 47.39
C GLU A 99 -49.33 -48.13 46.59
N GLN A 100 -50.48 -48.45 47.20
CA GLN A 100 -51.65 -49.03 46.53
C GLN A 100 -52.35 -48.09 45.55
N LEU A 101 -52.31 -46.76 45.75
CA LEU A 101 -52.93 -45.77 44.84
C LEU A 101 -52.11 -45.53 43.56
N LEU A 102 -50.78 -45.71 43.61
CA LEU A 102 -49.89 -45.68 42.44
C LEU A 102 -50.05 -46.94 41.56
N GLN A 103 -50.45 -48.06 42.17
CA GLN A 103 -50.65 -49.32 41.46
C GLN A 103 -51.90 -49.30 40.57
N ASP A 104 -52.92 -48.51 40.90
CA ASP A 104 -54.14 -48.33 40.08
C ASP A 104 -53.90 -47.44 38.85
N GLU A 105 -52.96 -46.48 38.88
CA GLU A 105 -52.72 -45.55 37.76
C GLU A 105 -51.96 -46.15 36.57
N LEU A 106 -51.26 -47.27 36.78
CA LEU A 106 -50.49 -47.98 35.75
C LEU A 106 -51.31 -49.07 35.05
N GLU A 107 -52.51 -49.37 35.55
CA GLU A 107 -53.36 -50.41 34.97
C GLU A 107 -53.79 -50.09 33.54
N GLY A 108 -53.59 -51.08 32.66
CA GLY A 108 -53.87 -51.00 31.23
C GLY A 108 -52.83 -50.24 30.40
N LYS A 109 -51.67 -49.86 30.95
CA LYS A 109 -50.67 -48.99 30.28
C LYS A 109 -49.35 -49.72 29.94
N VAL A 110 -48.61 -49.14 28.98
CA VAL A 110 -47.27 -49.53 28.53
C VAL A 110 -46.35 -48.30 28.47
N TRP A 111 -45.06 -48.50 28.73
CA TRP A 111 -44.04 -47.44 28.68
C TRP A 111 -42.69 -48.01 28.22
N VAL A 112 -41.78 -47.10 27.87
CA VAL A 112 -40.36 -47.44 27.64
C VAL A 112 -39.53 -46.79 28.71
N LYS A 113 -38.66 -47.57 29.34
CA LYS A 113 -37.65 -47.06 30.26
C LYS A 113 -36.34 -47.81 30.04
N ASP A 114 -35.23 -47.09 29.93
CA ASP A 114 -33.90 -47.64 29.67
C ASP A 114 -33.87 -48.57 28.43
N GLY A 115 -34.63 -48.19 27.39
CA GLY A 115 -34.74 -48.96 26.14
C GLY A 115 -35.50 -50.29 26.24
N LYS A 116 -36.18 -50.55 27.36
CA LYS A 116 -37.02 -51.74 27.56
C LYS A 116 -38.49 -51.36 27.65
N ILE A 117 -39.35 -52.23 27.09
CA ILE A 117 -40.80 -52.06 27.14
C ILE A 117 -41.31 -52.69 28.43
N PHE A 118 -42.09 -51.93 29.18
CA PHE A 118 -42.78 -52.36 30.39
C PHE A 118 -44.29 -52.18 30.22
N CYS A 119 -45.08 -53.06 30.81
CA CYS A 119 -46.54 -52.98 30.74
C CYS A 119 -47.17 -53.48 32.04
N LYS A 120 -48.41 -53.06 32.27
CA LYS A 120 -49.29 -53.60 33.32
C LYS A 120 -50.72 -53.69 32.77
N PRO A 121 -51.11 -54.78 32.10
CA PRO A 121 -52.46 -54.94 31.54
C PRO A 121 -53.51 -55.08 32.64
N SER A 122 -54.79 -54.78 32.34
CA SER A 122 -55.91 -54.99 33.27
C SER A 122 -57.03 -55.81 32.61
N PRO A 123 -57.94 -56.43 33.40
CA PRO A 123 -59.03 -57.25 32.87
C PRO A 123 -59.94 -56.50 31.87
N LEU A 124 -59.98 -55.16 31.94
CA LEU A 124 -60.80 -54.31 31.08
C LEU A 124 -60.00 -53.61 29.97
N ARG A 125 -58.65 -53.66 29.98
CA ARG A 125 -57.83 -52.92 28.99
C ARG A 125 -56.41 -53.50 28.84
N TYR A 126 -56.03 -53.77 27.59
CA TYR A 126 -54.67 -54.17 27.22
C TYR A 126 -53.95 -53.03 26.47
N PRO A 127 -52.71 -52.69 26.86
CA PRO A 127 -51.95 -51.65 26.17
C PRO A 127 -51.41 -52.11 24.82
N THR A 128 -51.04 -51.16 23.97
CA THR A 128 -50.51 -51.43 22.62
C THR A 128 -49.23 -50.66 22.30
N VAL A 129 -48.36 -51.25 21.48
CA VAL A 129 -47.10 -50.65 21.02
C VAL A 129 -47.03 -50.66 19.50
N THR A 130 -46.59 -49.55 18.91
CA THR A 130 -46.25 -49.46 17.49
C THR A 130 -44.75 -49.24 17.31
N ALA A 131 -44.13 -49.99 16.41
CA ALA A 131 -42.75 -49.72 16.00
C ALA A 131 -42.71 -48.47 15.11
N GLY A 132 -41.93 -47.46 15.49
CA GLY A 132 -41.67 -46.28 14.66
C GLY A 132 -40.62 -46.52 13.58
N TYR A 133 -40.38 -45.49 12.77
CA TYR A 133 -39.42 -45.55 11.66
C TYR A 133 -37.98 -45.84 12.13
N GLY A 134 -37.30 -46.79 11.47
CA GLY A 134 -35.92 -47.17 11.80
C GLY A 134 -35.76 -48.11 13.00
N ILE A 135 -36.86 -48.62 13.57
CA ILE A 135 -36.86 -49.52 14.72
C ILE A 135 -37.46 -50.87 14.31
N LYS A 136 -36.73 -51.96 14.56
CA LYS A 136 -37.26 -53.32 14.38
C LYS A 136 -37.68 -53.86 15.74
N LEU A 137 -39.00 -53.92 15.98
CA LEU A 137 -39.58 -54.50 17.18
C LEU A 137 -39.93 -55.97 16.95
N PHE A 138 -39.39 -56.85 17.79
CA PHE A 138 -39.74 -58.26 17.82
C PHE A 138 -40.53 -58.56 19.09
N LYS A 139 -41.64 -59.28 18.93
CA LYS A 139 -42.49 -59.78 20.01
C LYS A 139 -42.46 -61.31 19.95
N ASN A 140 -42.02 -61.98 21.01
CA ASN A 140 -41.91 -63.44 21.08
C ASN A 140 -41.20 -64.02 19.83
N ASN A 141 -40.05 -63.41 19.46
CA ASN A 141 -39.22 -63.74 18.29
C ASN A 141 -39.88 -63.52 16.91
N LYS A 142 -41.04 -62.84 16.83
CA LYS A 142 -41.69 -62.47 15.55
C LYS A 142 -41.65 -60.96 15.34
N LEU A 143 -41.28 -60.54 14.13
CA LEU A 143 -41.24 -59.12 13.77
C LEU A 143 -42.65 -58.52 13.79
N VAL A 144 -42.80 -57.38 14.45
CA VAL A 144 -44.05 -56.63 14.54
C VAL A 144 -44.13 -55.65 13.37
N THR A 145 -45.14 -55.80 12.51
CA THR A 145 -45.41 -54.91 11.37
C THR A 145 -46.69 -54.12 11.64
N GLY A 146 -46.62 -53.11 12.53
CA GLY A 146 -47.75 -52.26 12.91
C GLY A 146 -47.94 -52.16 14.42
N THR A 147 -49.19 -51.94 14.86
CA THR A 147 -49.56 -51.90 16.27
C THR A 147 -49.78 -53.32 16.80
N THR A 148 -49.19 -53.65 17.95
CA THR A 148 -49.42 -54.94 18.63
C THR A 148 -49.88 -54.73 20.07
N ILE A 149 -50.68 -55.67 20.57
CA ILE A 149 -51.10 -55.72 21.98
C ILE A 149 -49.93 -56.23 22.83
N VAL A 150 -49.79 -55.74 24.06
CA VAL A 150 -48.70 -56.09 24.96
C VAL A 150 -49.25 -56.73 26.25
N THR A 151 -48.67 -57.85 26.66
CA THR A 151 -48.96 -58.55 27.93
C THR A 151 -47.70 -58.79 28.75
N GLU A 152 -47.85 -59.09 30.05
CA GLU A 152 -46.71 -59.34 30.95
C GLU A 152 -45.91 -60.60 30.60
N THR A 153 -46.51 -61.52 29.84
CA THR A 153 -45.87 -62.75 29.37
C THR A 153 -45.08 -62.57 28.08
N ASP A 154 -45.21 -61.42 27.42
CA ASP A 154 -44.56 -61.16 26.14
C ASP A 154 -43.09 -60.78 26.30
N GLN A 155 -42.22 -61.35 25.48
CA GLN A 155 -40.82 -60.97 25.37
C GLN A 155 -40.63 -60.01 24.20
N PHE A 156 -40.01 -58.84 24.46
CA PHE A 156 -39.71 -57.84 23.44
C PHE A 156 -38.21 -57.70 23.21
N GLU A 157 -37.81 -57.67 21.94
CA GLU A 157 -36.46 -57.33 21.51
C GLU A 157 -36.54 -56.15 20.53
N ILE A 158 -35.80 -55.08 20.81
CA ILE A 158 -35.71 -53.89 19.95
C ILE A 158 -34.34 -53.88 19.28
N LYS A 159 -34.29 -53.81 17.95
CA LYS A 159 -33.05 -53.63 17.19
C LYS A 159 -33.04 -52.30 16.46
N THR A 160 -31.90 -51.61 16.55
CA THR A 160 -31.59 -50.39 15.81
C THR A 160 -30.41 -50.64 14.86
N ASP A 161 -30.39 -49.93 13.73
CA ASP A 161 -29.30 -50.06 12.76
C ASP A 161 -28.07 -49.24 13.21
N GLU A 162 -26.87 -49.75 13.02
CA GLU A 162 -25.60 -49.05 13.30
C GLU A 162 -24.84 -48.80 11.99
N ARG A 163 -24.28 -47.60 11.82
CA ARG A 163 -23.46 -47.26 10.66
C ARG A 163 -22.10 -46.70 11.07
N ILE A 164 -21.04 -47.30 10.56
CA ILE A 164 -19.65 -46.85 10.74
C ILE A 164 -19.22 -46.12 9.46
N ILE A 165 -18.63 -44.94 9.63
CA ILE A 165 -17.99 -44.16 8.57
C ILE A 165 -16.50 -44.11 8.93
N GLU A 166 -15.64 -44.66 8.08
CA GLU A 166 -14.19 -44.75 8.28
C GLU A 166 -13.49 -43.39 8.17
N THR A 167 -12.34 -43.24 8.83
CA THR A 167 -11.50 -42.04 8.70
C THR A 167 -10.90 -41.97 7.31
N LYS A 168 -11.06 -40.84 6.64
CA LYS A 168 -10.34 -40.56 5.40
C LYS A 168 -9.11 -39.75 5.72
N TRP A 169 -7.96 -40.16 5.18
CA TRP A 169 -6.73 -39.42 5.38
C TRP A 169 -5.79 -39.57 4.19
N SER A 170 -4.88 -38.61 4.04
CA SER A 170 -3.83 -38.65 3.02
C SER A 170 -2.62 -37.83 3.44
N ILE A 171 -1.44 -38.20 2.95
CA ILE A 171 -0.21 -37.43 3.14
C ILE A 171 0.21 -36.85 1.80
N THR A 172 0.52 -35.56 1.82
CA THR A 172 1.04 -34.82 0.67
C THR A 172 2.37 -34.17 1.04
N VAL A 173 3.33 -34.24 0.12
CA VAL A 173 4.58 -33.49 0.22
C VAL A 173 4.43 -32.27 -0.68
N ASP A 174 4.79 -31.08 -0.18
CA ASP A 174 4.74 -29.88 -1.01
C ASP A 174 5.76 -29.95 -2.17
N GLU A 175 5.55 -29.15 -3.22
CA GLU A 175 6.40 -29.18 -4.43
C GLU A 175 7.89 -28.95 -4.12
N ASN A 176 8.17 -28.14 -3.09
CA ASN A 176 9.53 -27.81 -2.65
C ASN A 176 10.11 -28.86 -1.69
N LYS A 177 9.37 -29.92 -1.35
CA LYS A 177 9.74 -30.96 -0.36
C LYS A 177 10.19 -30.38 0.99
N LEU A 178 9.64 -29.24 1.38
CA LEU A 178 9.90 -28.56 2.65
C LEU A 178 8.86 -28.90 3.71
N HIS A 179 7.66 -29.34 3.32
CA HIS A 179 6.60 -29.67 4.25
C HIS A 179 5.92 -30.96 3.85
N VAL A 180 5.64 -31.78 4.87
CA VAL A 180 4.76 -32.94 4.74
C VAL A 180 3.47 -32.62 5.48
N ILE A 181 2.36 -32.68 4.75
CA ILE A 181 1.03 -32.31 5.24
C ILE A 181 0.15 -33.55 5.27
N LEU A 182 -0.31 -33.91 6.45
CA LEU A 182 -1.31 -34.93 6.70
C LEU A 182 -2.70 -34.27 6.72
N HIS A 183 -3.60 -34.76 5.87
CA HIS A 183 -5.01 -34.39 5.87
C HIS A 183 -5.79 -35.51 6.55
N VAL A 184 -6.63 -35.16 7.52
CA VAL A 184 -7.46 -36.13 8.27
C VAL A 184 -8.90 -35.64 8.28
N GLU A 185 -9.83 -36.52 7.92
CA GLU A 185 -11.27 -36.40 8.12
C GLU A 185 -11.70 -37.55 9.04
N PRO A 186 -11.89 -37.29 10.35
CA PRO A 186 -12.22 -38.32 11.33
C PRO A 186 -13.48 -39.10 10.97
N GLY A 187 -13.43 -40.42 11.17
CA GLY A 187 -14.59 -41.29 11.08
C GLY A 187 -15.64 -41.02 12.15
N MET A 188 -16.81 -41.61 11.99
CA MET A 188 -17.90 -41.52 12.97
C MET A 188 -18.74 -42.80 13.00
N LYS A 189 -19.17 -43.16 14.20
CA LYS A 189 -20.16 -44.21 14.47
C LYS A 189 -21.52 -43.54 14.71
N LYS A 190 -22.52 -43.95 13.94
CA LYS A 190 -23.92 -43.51 14.07
C LYS A 190 -24.73 -44.67 14.62
N SER A 191 -25.35 -44.48 15.78
CA SER A 191 -26.24 -45.44 16.43
C SER A 191 -27.55 -44.78 16.80
N PHE A 192 -28.64 -45.55 16.87
CA PHE A 192 -29.93 -45.02 17.35
C PHE A 192 -30.25 -45.57 18.74
N ILE A 193 -30.61 -44.68 19.67
CA ILE A 193 -31.06 -45.03 21.02
C ILE A 193 -32.57 -44.83 21.12
N ILE A 194 -33.28 -45.79 21.71
CA ILE A 194 -34.73 -45.69 21.96
C ILE A 194 -35.00 -44.66 23.06
N LYS A 195 -35.94 -43.74 22.82
CA LYS A 195 -36.37 -42.78 23.83
C LYS A 195 -37.25 -43.44 24.88
N ASP A 196 -37.07 -43.03 26.13
CA ASP A 196 -38.02 -43.33 27.18
C ASP A 196 -39.36 -42.64 26.90
N ILE A 197 -40.45 -43.36 27.12
CA ILE A 197 -41.81 -42.92 26.86
C ILE A 197 -42.59 -43.16 28.15
N ALA A 198 -43.33 -42.16 28.64
CA ALA A 198 -44.13 -42.29 29.86
C ALA A 198 -45.29 -43.31 29.71
N PRO A 199 -45.86 -43.84 30.82
CA PRO A 199 -46.99 -44.77 30.77
C PRO A 199 -48.22 -44.24 30.03
N ASP A 200 -48.63 -44.95 28.99
CA ASP A 200 -49.81 -44.64 28.18
C ASP A 200 -50.51 -45.92 27.70
N TYR A 201 -51.76 -45.83 27.26
CA TYR A 201 -52.52 -46.95 26.69
C TYR A 201 -51.99 -47.38 25.31
N HIS A 202 -51.37 -46.46 24.59
CA HIS A 202 -50.69 -46.69 23.33
C HIS A 202 -49.37 -45.93 23.27
N ILE A 203 -48.28 -46.59 22.91
CA ILE A 203 -47.00 -45.91 22.65
C ILE A 203 -46.46 -46.20 21.26
N GLY A 204 -45.92 -45.17 20.61
CA GLY A 204 -45.10 -45.30 19.40
C GLY A 204 -43.63 -45.24 19.76
N LEU A 205 -42.88 -46.31 19.48
CA LEU A 205 -41.43 -46.32 19.69
C LEU A 205 -40.76 -45.29 18.78
N SER A 206 -39.86 -44.48 19.34
CA SER A 206 -39.03 -43.54 18.57
C SER A 206 -37.58 -43.63 19.03
N ALA A 207 -36.65 -43.37 18.12
CA ALA A 207 -35.22 -43.45 18.38
C ALA A 207 -34.53 -42.13 18.03
N GLU A 208 -33.47 -41.80 18.76
CA GLU A 208 -32.62 -40.62 18.52
C GLU A 208 -31.27 -41.05 17.94
N GLU A 209 -30.79 -40.34 16.91
CA GLU A 209 -29.47 -40.57 16.34
C GLU A 209 -28.39 -40.02 17.28
N GLN A 210 -27.48 -40.89 17.69
CA GLN A 210 -26.27 -40.54 18.43
C GLN A 210 -25.06 -40.69 17.52
N VAL A 211 -24.22 -39.65 17.46
CA VAL A 211 -22.99 -39.62 16.66
C VAL A 211 -21.78 -39.61 17.60
N GLU A 212 -20.96 -40.65 17.50
CA GLU A 212 -19.66 -40.72 18.18
C GLU A 212 -18.54 -40.53 17.15
N ILE A 213 -17.77 -39.44 17.29
CA ILE A 213 -16.61 -39.19 16.42
C ILE A 213 -15.47 -40.09 16.89
N ARG A 214 -14.98 -40.95 16.00
CA ARG A 214 -13.88 -41.86 16.26
C ARG A 214 -12.95 -41.90 15.06
N SER A 215 -11.70 -41.49 15.25
CA SER A 215 -10.66 -41.73 14.27
C SER A 215 -10.06 -43.12 14.48
N ASP A 216 -9.97 -43.90 13.40
CA ASP A 216 -9.30 -45.20 13.33
C ASP A 216 -7.86 -45.09 12.79
N LEU A 217 -7.41 -43.88 12.42
CA LEU A 217 -6.03 -43.61 12.00
C LEU A 217 -5.05 -43.93 13.13
N GLN A 218 -4.07 -44.80 12.84
CA GLN A 218 -3.00 -45.17 13.77
C GLN A 218 -1.69 -44.48 13.45
N TYR A 219 -0.88 -44.29 14.48
CA TYR A 219 0.42 -43.63 14.37
C TYR A 219 1.38 -44.40 13.44
N GLU A 220 1.34 -45.73 13.47
CA GLU A 220 2.15 -46.62 12.63
C GLU A 220 1.82 -46.46 11.13
N GLN A 221 0.55 -46.21 10.79
CA GLN A 221 0.12 -45.99 9.41
C GLN A 221 0.73 -44.70 8.85
N ILE A 222 0.82 -43.65 9.68
CA ILE A 222 1.48 -42.38 9.31
C ILE A 222 2.96 -42.63 9.04
N LEU A 223 3.67 -43.32 9.94
CA LEU A 223 5.09 -43.63 9.79
C LEU A 223 5.39 -44.48 8.55
N GLN A 224 4.58 -45.51 8.30
CA GLN A 224 4.72 -46.35 7.11
C GLN A 224 4.56 -45.53 5.84
N LYS A 225 3.55 -44.64 5.80
CA LYS A 225 3.31 -43.78 4.65
C LYS A 225 4.42 -42.74 4.45
N LEU A 226 4.98 -42.18 5.53
CA LEU A 226 6.14 -41.29 5.48
C LEU A 226 7.38 -42.00 4.91
N LYS A 227 7.58 -43.27 5.29
CA LYS A 227 8.66 -44.11 4.76
C LYS A 227 8.49 -44.39 3.26
N GLU A 228 7.29 -44.70 2.80
CA GLU A 228 6.97 -44.85 1.37
C GLU A 228 7.25 -43.57 0.56
N LEU A 229 7.04 -42.41 1.18
CA LEU A 229 7.30 -41.09 0.58
C LEU A 229 8.77 -40.64 0.73
N ASN A 230 9.67 -41.50 1.22
CA ASN A 230 11.08 -41.20 1.48
C ASN A 230 11.32 -39.97 2.37
N VAL A 231 10.40 -39.70 3.30
CA VAL A 231 10.59 -38.68 4.33
C VAL A 231 11.53 -39.26 5.37
N VAL A 232 12.70 -38.65 5.55
CA VAL A 232 13.77 -39.19 6.41
C VAL A 232 14.11 -38.29 7.58
N ARG A 233 13.65 -37.04 7.58
CA ARG A 233 13.98 -36.06 8.61
C ARG A 233 12.87 -35.03 8.83
N GLY A 234 13.02 -34.31 9.94
CA GLY A 234 12.19 -33.14 10.24
C GLY A 234 10.81 -33.48 10.80
N PHE A 235 10.62 -34.71 11.28
CA PHE A 235 9.35 -35.19 11.84
C PHE A 235 8.89 -34.35 13.03
N ASP A 236 7.61 -34.01 13.02
CA ASP A 236 6.91 -33.35 14.11
C ASP A 236 6.01 -34.37 14.81
N PHE A 237 6.56 -35.00 15.84
CA PHE A 237 5.90 -36.05 16.61
C PHE A 237 4.65 -35.54 17.35
N ALA A 238 4.68 -34.30 17.81
CA ALA A 238 3.55 -33.69 18.49
C ALA A 238 2.38 -33.47 17.53
N GLU A 239 2.65 -32.95 16.33
CA GLU A 239 1.60 -32.75 15.32
C GLU A 239 1.03 -34.06 14.79
N MET A 240 1.84 -35.11 14.65
CA MET A 240 1.33 -36.44 14.32
C MET A 240 0.38 -36.98 15.38
N ALA A 241 0.71 -36.82 16.67
CA ALA A 241 -0.15 -37.22 17.77
C ALA A 241 -1.46 -36.41 17.81
N ASN A 242 -1.38 -35.10 17.51
CA ASN A 242 -2.56 -34.24 17.38
C ASN A 242 -3.48 -34.70 16.23
N ALA A 243 -2.89 -35.08 15.09
CA ALA A 243 -3.64 -35.53 13.92
C ALA A 243 -4.40 -36.85 14.17
N VAL A 244 -3.79 -37.80 14.89
CA VAL A 244 -4.44 -39.06 15.27
C VAL A 244 -5.65 -38.85 16.19
N ASN A 245 -5.56 -37.89 17.11
CA ASN A 245 -6.60 -37.63 18.10
C ASN A 245 -7.62 -36.56 17.68
N THR A 246 -7.54 -36.08 16.43
CA THR A 246 -8.41 -34.99 15.98
C THR A 246 -9.87 -35.43 15.88
N LYS A 247 -10.77 -34.58 16.38
CA LYS A 247 -12.23 -34.75 16.23
C LYS A 247 -12.80 -33.92 15.08
N LYS A 248 -11.96 -33.17 14.37
CA LYS A 248 -12.37 -32.31 13.26
C LYS A 248 -11.49 -32.53 12.05
N ALA A 249 -12.06 -32.35 10.87
CA ALA A 249 -11.31 -32.35 9.64
C ALA A 249 -10.22 -31.27 9.69
N GLY A 250 -9.00 -31.61 9.31
CA GLY A 250 -7.84 -30.74 9.50
C GLY A 250 -6.62 -31.12 8.68
N ARG A 251 -5.68 -30.17 8.63
CA ARG A 251 -4.38 -30.31 7.97
C ARG A 251 -3.29 -30.12 9.00
N PHE A 252 -2.37 -31.07 9.07
CA PHE A 252 -1.30 -31.14 10.08
C PHE A 252 0.05 -31.19 9.39
N VAL A 253 0.98 -30.33 9.78
CA VAL A 253 2.33 -30.31 9.22
C VAL A 253 3.21 -31.25 10.03
N ILE A 254 3.38 -32.47 9.54
CA ILE A 254 3.98 -33.58 10.29
C ILE A 254 5.47 -33.79 10.01
N ALA A 255 6.04 -33.09 9.03
CA ALA A 255 7.49 -32.95 8.89
C ALA A 255 7.90 -31.65 8.19
N ARG A 256 9.09 -31.13 8.52
CA ARG A 256 9.64 -29.87 8.01
C ARG A 256 11.11 -30.00 7.57
N GLY A 257 11.40 -29.56 6.36
CA GLY A 257 12.75 -29.36 5.85
C GLY A 257 13.38 -28.07 6.39
N VAL A 258 14.67 -27.89 6.12
CA VAL A 258 15.44 -26.69 6.45
C VAL A 258 15.54 -25.83 5.19
N LYS A 259 15.03 -24.60 5.23
CA LYS A 259 15.14 -23.66 4.11
C LYS A 259 16.60 -23.20 3.90
N PRO A 260 17.03 -22.93 2.65
CA PRO A 260 18.34 -22.36 2.40
C PRO A 260 18.47 -20.97 3.02
N GLN A 261 19.69 -20.64 3.45
CA GLN A 261 20.04 -19.29 3.89
C GLN A 261 20.58 -18.51 2.70
N GLU A 262 19.91 -17.45 2.31
CA GLU A 262 20.30 -16.64 1.16
C GLU A 262 21.62 -15.89 1.41
N GLY A 263 22.44 -15.82 0.36
CA GLY A 263 23.67 -15.02 0.35
C GLY A 263 23.39 -13.53 0.08
N LYS A 264 24.46 -12.74 -0.02
CA LYS A 264 24.40 -11.33 -0.41
C LYS A 264 25.32 -11.10 -1.60
N ASN A 265 24.83 -10.40 -2.63
CA ASN A 265 25.70 -9.92 -3.71
C ASN A 265 26.77 -8.98 -3.14
N GLY A 266 27.89 -8.83 -3.86
CA GLY A 266 28.87 -7.81 -3.55
C GLY A 266 28.24 -6.42 -3.61
N TRP A 267 28.75 -5.49 -2.81
CA TRP A 267 28.23 -4.13 -2.76
C TRP A 267 29.34 -3.11 -2.54
N VAL A 268 29.08 -1.87 -2.90
CA VAL A 268 29.97 -0.75 -2.63
C VAL A 268 29.45 0.00 -1.41
N GLU A 269 30.26 0.08 -0.36
CA GLU A 269 30.00 0.88 0.83
C GLU A 269 30.67 2.25 0.67
N LEU A 270 29.87 3.30 0.67
CA LEU A 270 30.39 4.67 0.60
C LEU A 270 30.91 5.11 1.98
N LYS A 271 32.14 5.64 2.00
CA LYS A 271 32.72 6.26 3.20
C LYS A 271 32.43 7.76 3.30
N VAL A 272 31.88 8.33 2.23
CA VAL A 272 31.45 9.72 2.17
C VAL A 272 29.94 9.82 2.19
N ASN A 273 29.41 10.79 2.94
CA ASN A 273 27.98 11.02 3.00
C ASN A 273 27.50 11.73 1.73
N LEU A 274 27.06 10.96 0.73
CA LEU A 274 26.42 11.50 -0.48
C LEU A 274 24.99 12.03 -0.25
N ALA A 275 24.40 11.76 0.93
CA ALA A 275 23.06 12.22 1.27
C ALA A 275 23.07 13.69 1.71
N SER A 276 23.41 14.57 0.76
CA SER A 276 22.93 15.96 0.75
C SER A 276 21.56 16.07 0.07
N ARG A 277 20.89 14.95 -0.20
CA ARG A 277 19.45 14.91 -0.48
C ARG A 277 18.72 14.80 0.86
N GLN A 278 17.87 15.78 1.17
CA GLN A 278 16.83 15.74 2.22
C GLN A 278 17.22 16.07 3.68
N ALA A 279 17.95 17.15 3.91
CA ALA A 279 17.66 17.93 5.11
C ALA A 279 17.63 19.40 4.73
N GLY A 280 16.42 19.93 4.59
CA GLY A 280 16.22 21.37 4.62
C GLY A 280 16.80 21.96 5.91
N PRO A 281 16.94 23.30 5.97
CA PRO A 281 17.47 23.95 7.14
C PRO A 281 16.69 23.54 8.40
N LYS A 282 17.37 23.23 9.50
CA LYS A 282 16.68 23.00 10.78
C LYS A 282 16.09 24.32 11.25
N LEU A 283 14.78 24.35 11.43
CA LEU A 283 14.10 25.45 12.10
C LEU A 283 14.50 25.41 13.57
N ARG A 284 15.00 26.52 14.12
CA ARG A 284 15.09 26.69 15.57
C ARG A 284 13.68 26.88 16.13
N GLU A 285 13.51 26.64 17.43
CA GLU A 285 12.23 26.80 18.13
C GLU A 285 11.69 28.24 18.08
N ASP A 286 12.55 29.22 17.83
CA ASP A 286 12.21 30.64 17.67
C ASP A 286 11.76 31.02 16.24
N GLY A 287 11.65 30.06 15.32
CA GLY A 287 11.28 30.29 13.92
C GLY A 287 12.40 30.86 13.05
N THR A 288 13.60 31.09 13.61
CA THR A 288 14.78 31.44 12.83
C THR A 288 15.45 30.20 12.26
N VAL A 289 15.94 30.30 11.03
CA VAL A 289 16.70 29.24 10.39
C VAL A 289 18.16 29.38 10.78
N ASP A 290 18.74 28.34 11.37
CA ASP A 290 20.17 28.34 11.65
C ASP A 290 20.96 28.06 10.37
N PHE A 291 21.42 29.13 9.72
CA PHE A 291 22.30 29.05 8.56
C PHE A 291 23.78 28.85 8.94
N ARG A 292 24.15 28.53 10.19
CA ARG A 292 25.56 28.29 10.56
C ARG A 292 25.96 26.82 10.52
N GLU A 293 25.01 25.89 10.63
CA GLU A 293 25.25 24.46 10.39
C GLU A 293 24.85 24.06 8.96
N LEU A 294 25.45 24.71 7.96
CA LEU A 294 25.34 24.24 6.59
C LEU A 294 25.93 22.83 6.50
N LYS A 295 25.07 21.84 6.29
CA LYS A 295 25.52 20.52 5.84
C LYS A 295 26.31 20.71 4.55
N ASN A 296 27.63 20.60 4.67
CA ASN A 296 28.58 20.65 3.57
C ASN A 296 28.09 19.75 2.43
N ILE A 297 27.95 20.33 1.24
CA ILE A 297 27.89 19.52 0.02
C ILE A 297 29.17 18.67 0.03
N PRO A 298 29.07 17.32 0.03
CA PRO A 298 30.21 16.45 0.29
C PRO A 298 31.30 16.69 -0.76
N ALA A 299 32.31 17.47 -0.38
CA ALA A 299 33.50 17.72 -1.16
C ALA A 299 34.63 16.92 -0.54
N VAL A 300 35.29 16.11 -1.35
CA VAL A 300 36.42 15.27 -0.94
C VAL A 300 37.72 15.90 -1.39
N ARG A 301 38.76 15.69 -0.59
CA ARG A 301 40.12 16.13 -0.93
C ARG A 301 40.84 15.02 -1.67
N LYS A 302 41.75 15.40 -2.57
CA LYS A 302 42.70 14.45 -3.19
C LYS A 302 43.37 13.56 -2.12
N GLY A 303 43.35 12.25 -2.34
CA GLY A 303 43.92 11.23 -1.45
C GLY A 303 42.90 10.59 -0.48
N GLU A 304 41.66 11.08 -0.43
CA GLU A 304 40.62 10.57 0.47
C GLU A 304 39.96 9.29 -0.06
N VAL A 305 39.70 8.33 0.83
CA VAL A 305 38.95 7.08 0.53
C VAL A 305 37.46 7.39 0.49
N ILE A 306 36.84 7.18 -0.66
CA ILE A 306 35.42 7.50 -0.86
C ILE A 306 34.50 6.29 -0.80
N ALA A 307 35.02 5.09 -1.09
CA ALA A 307 34.24 3.88 -1.06
C ALA A 307 35.08 2.63 -0.81
N VAL A 308 34.44 1.60 -0.27
CA VAL A 308 34.99 0.26 -0.03
C VAL A 308 34.14 -0.76 -0.76
N VAL A 309 34.78 -1.67 -1.49
CA VAL A 309 34.13 -2.71 -2.28
C VAL A 309 34.10 -4.00 -1.46
N HIS A 310 32.89 -4.50 -1.19
CA HIS A 310 32.68 -5.73 -0.44
C HIS A 310 32.42 -6.91 -1.41
N PRO A 311 33.09 -8.06 -1.22
CA PRO A 311 32.88 -9.25 -2.04
C PRO A 311 31.49 -9.88 -1.78
N PRO A 312 30.98 -10.70 -2.71
CA PRO A 312 29.74 -11.44 -2.48
C PRO A 312 29.90 -12.44 -1.33
N ILE A 313 28.84 -12.57 -0.53
CA ILE A 313 28.76 -13.51 0.59
C ILE A 313 27.89 -14.69 0.13
N PRO A 314 28.43 -15.91 -0.01
CA PRO A 314 27.66 -17.06 -0.44
C PRO A 314 26.59 -17.43 0.60
N GLY A 315 25.45 -17.90 0.11
CA GLY A 315 24.41 -18.48 0.97
C GLY A 315 24.80 -19.85 1.51
N LYS A 316 24.00 -20.38 2.44
CA LYS A 316 24.14 -21.76 2.93
C LYS A 316 23.01 -22.63 2.39
N PRO A 317 23.31 -23.87 1.95
CA PRO A 317 22.29 -24.77 1.45
C PRO A 317 21.29 -25.16 2.53
N GLY A 318 20.03 -25.28 2.14
CA GLY A 318 18.97 -25.91 2.91
C GLY A 318 18.93 -27.41 2.64
N VAL A 319 17.98 -28.10 3.26
CA VAL A 319 17.79 -29.55 3.09
C VAL A 319 16.28 -29.87 3.12
N THR A 320 15.80 -30.64 2.15
CA THR A 320 14.40 -31.09 2.09
C THR A 320 14.09 -32.13 3.18
N VAL A 321 12.81 -32.47 3.35
CA VAL A 321 12.37 -33.61 4.20
C VAL A 321 12.86 -34.97 3.69
N THR A 322 13.22 -35.05 2.39
CA THR A 322 13.81 -36.23 1.72
C THR A 322 15.33 -36.23 1.73
N ASN A 323 15.97 -35.28 2.43
CA ASN A 323 17.43 -35.12 2.54
C ASN A 323 18.15 -34.72 1.24
N GLU A 324 17.43 -34.09 0.30
CA GLU A 324 18.02 -33.46 -0.88
C GLU A 324 18.51 -32.04 -0.52
N PRO A 325 19.72 -31.62 -0.93
CA PRO A 325 20.20 -30.27 -0.67
C PRO A 325 19.45 -29.26 -1.52
N ILE A 326 19.06 -28.14 -0.91
CA ILE A 326 18.41 -27.02 -1.59
C ILE A 326 19.46 -25.91 -1.75
N PRO A 327 19.96 -25.65 -2.97
CA PRO A 327 20.97 -24.60 -3.15
C PRO A 327 20.38 -23.22 -2.87
N PRO A 328 21.15 -22.30 -2.25
CA PRO A 328 20.75 -20.90 -2.15
C PRO A 328 20.86 -20.22 -3.52
N ARG A 329 20.28 -19.03 -3.66
CA ARG A 329 20.46 -18.27 -4.90
C ARG A 329 21.94 -17.92 -5.13
N PRO A 330 22.41 -17.93 -6.39
CA PRO A 330 23.77 -17.51 -6.70
C PRO A 330 23.98 -16.05 -6.32
N THR A 331 25.16 -15.74 -5.82
CA THR A 331 25.59 -14.37 -5.51
C THR A 331 26.63 -13.93 -6.50
N TYR A 332 26.63 -12.63 -6.80
CA TYR A 332 27.46 -12.06 -7.85
C TYR A 332 28.32 -10.91 -7.31
N PRO A 333 29.55 -10.75 -7.81
CA PRO A 333 30.39 -9.61 -7.43
C PRO A 333 29.84 -8.30 -8.01
N VAL A 334 30.10 -7.20 -7.29
CA VAL A 334 29.86 -5.86 -7.82
C VAL A 334 31.00 -5.48 -8.76
N ILE A 335 30.67 -4.91 -9.91
CA ILE A 335 31.63 -4.41 -10.88
C ILE A 335 31.78 -2.91 -10.66
N VAL A 336 32.99 -2.47 -10.32
CA VAL A 336 33.28 -1.05 -10.12
C VAL A 336 33.97 -0.48 -11.35
N GLN A 337 33.35 0.53 -11.97
CA GLN A 337 33.92 1.29 -13.06
C GLN A 337 34.52 2.60 -12.53
N LEU A 338 35.84 2.74 -12.65
CA LEU A 338 36.54 3.95 -12.25
C LEU A 338 36.41 5.03 -13.32
N GLY A 339 35.84 6.17 -12.95
CA GLY A 339 35.74 7.36 -13.79
C GLY A 339 36.84 8.38 -13.50
N LYS A 340 36.67 9.60 -14.03
CA LYS A 340 37.64 10.68 -13.84
C LYS A 340 37.79 11.02 -12.35
N GLY A 341 39.02 11.30 -11.91
CA GLY A 341 39.26 11.83 -10.57
C GLY A 341 39.30 10.79 -9.44
N VAL A 342 39.18 9.49 -9.73
CA VAL A 342 39.35 8.40 -8.77
C VAL A 342 40.33 7.33 -9.26
N THR A 343 40.85 6.52 -8.34
CA THR A 343 41.63 5.32 -8.60
C THR A 343 41.26 4.22 -7.60
N ALA A 344 41.58 2.97 -7.91
CA ALA A 344 41.48 1.86 -6.97
C ALA A 344 42.83 1.59 -6.31
N VAL A 345 42.79 1.18 -5.04
CA VAL A 345 43.94 0.70 -4.27
C VAL A 345 43.56 -0.60 -3.55
N GLU A 346 44.56 -1.33 -3.01
CA GLU A 346 44.37 -2.62 -2.34
C GLU A 346 43.57 -3.60 -3.20
N ASP A 347 44.08 -3.86 -4.42
CA ASP A 347 43.50 -4.79 -5.40
C ASP A 347 42.01 -4.55 -5.74
N GLY A 348 41.57 -3.29 -5.66
CA GLY A 348 40.19 -2.92 -5.98
C GLY A 348 39.24 -2.85 -4.79
N THR A 349 39.71 -3.14 -3.58
CA THR A 349 38.87 -3.11 -2.37
C THR A 349 38.58 -1.69 -1.87
N LYS A 350 39.43 -0.70 -2.20
CA LYS A 350 39.21 0.70 -1.82
C LYS A 350 39.29 1.62 -3.03
N ILE A 351 38.38 2.60 -3.07
CA ILE A 351 38.37 3.66 -4.10
C ILE A 351 38.84 4.96 -3.46
N VAL A 352 39.88 5.57 -4.04
CA VAL A 352 40.56 6.77 -3.54
C VAL A 352 40.48 7.90 -4.57
N THR A 353 40.38 9.13 -4.11
CA THR A 353 40.37 10.30 -4.99
C THR A 353 41.78 10.70 -5.46
N ILE A 354 41.89 11.07 -6.74
CA ILE A 354 43.11 11.68 -7.31
C ILE A 354 42.93 13.19 -7.60
N LYS A 355 41.69 13.68 -7.52
CA LYS A 355 41.33 15.11 -7.63
C LYS A 355 40.36 15.48 -6.50
N SER A 356 40.44 16.72 -6.03
CA SER A 356 39.45 17.28 -5.12
C SER A 356 38.18 17.65 -5.87
N GLY A 357 37.02 17.51 -5.24
CA GLY A 357 35.73 17.81 -5.87
C GLY A 357 34.58 17.07 -5.22
N ARG A 358 33.46 16.95 -5.92
CA ARG A 358 32.30 16.21 -5.42
C ARG A 358 32.30 14.77 -5.94
N PRO A 359 32.16 13.76 -5.07
CA PRO A 359 32.02 12.38 -5.53
C PRO A 359 30.67 12.19 -6.21
N HIS A 360 30.71 11.61 -7.40
CA HIS A 360 29.57 11.23 -8.20
C HIS A 360 29.57 9.72 -8.36
N LEU A 361 28.44 9.11 -7.98
CA LEU A 361 28.22 7.67 -8.06
C LEU A 361 26.96 7.39 -8.87
N GLU A 362 27.10 6.54 -9.86
CA GLU A 362 26.02 6.06 -10.72
C GLU A 362 25.96 4.54 -10.59
N GLN A 363 24.81 4.00 -10.19
CA GLN A 363 24.61 2.56 -10.04
C GLN A 363 23.54 2.09 -11.02
N ASN A 364 23.92 1.12 -11.86
CA ASN A 364 23.00 0.41 -12.76
C ASN A 364 23.15 -1.10 -12.55
N GLY A 365 22.24 -1.69 -11.77
CA GLY A 365 22.35 -3.09 -11.34
C GLY A 365 23.59 -3.32 -10.48
N MET A 366 24.46 -4.23 -10.93
CA MET A 366 25.74 -4.57 -10.27
C MET A 366 26.92 -3.72 -10.77
N LEU A 367 26.70 -2.84 -11.75
CA LEU A 367 27.72 -1.92 -12.23
C LEU A 367 27.61 -0.63 -11.42
N VAL A 368 28.69 -0.27 -10.73
CA VAL A 368 28.82 0.97 -9.97
C VAL A 368 29.93 1.81 -10.59
N LYS A 369 29.58 2.95 -11.16
CA LYS A 369 30.53 3.92 -11.70
C LYS A 369 30.81 5.00 -10.66
N VAL A 370 32.09 5.23 -10.38
CA VAL A 370 32.53 6.21 -9.38
C VAL A 370 33.45 7.23 -10.02
N SER A 371 33.22 8.52 -9.79
CA SER A 371 34.02 9.62 -10.35
C SER A 371 34.02 10.84 -9.44
N ILE A 372 34.96 11.77 -9.64
CA ILE A 372 34.95 13.10 -9.02
C ILE A 372 34.61 14.15 -10.08
N MET A 373 33.60 14.95 -9.78
CA MET A 373 33.29 16.18 -10.51
C MET A 373 34.11 17.34 -9.93
N GLU A 374 34.77 18.12 -10.78
CA GLU A 374 35.51 19.31 -10.35
C GLU A 374 34.54 20.34 -9.74
N LYS A 375 34.98 21.10 -8.74
CA LYS A 375 34.15 22.09 -8.03
C LYS A 375 34.87 23.43 -7.96
N PHE A 376 34.20 24.48 -8.43
CA PHE A 376 34.65 25.87 -8.36
C PHE A 376 33.90 26.58 -7.23
N ILE A 377 34.62 27.37 -6.42
CA ILE A 377 34.04 28.16 -5.32
C ILE A 377 34.37 29.62 -5.58
N HIS A 378 33.35 30.43 -5.87
CA HIS A 378 33.46 31.87 -6.03
C HIS A 378 33.27 32.56 -4.67
N GLN A 379 34.32 33.25 -4.22
CA GLN A 379 34.34 33.98 -2.97
C GLN A 379 33.71 35.36 -3.19
N GLY A 380 32.50 35.56 -2.67
CA GLY A 380 31.76 36.83 -2.79
C GLY A 380 30.76 36.86 -3.94
N ASP A 381 30.41 38.08 -4.37
CA ASP A 381 29.33 38.33 -5.32
C ASP A 381 29.81 38.14 -6.76
N VAL A 382 28.91 37.64 -7.61
CA VAL A 382 29.08 37.60 -9.06
C VAL A 382 28.51 38.90 -9.61
N ASN A 383 29.38 39.73 -10.15
CA ASN A 383 29.08 41.07 -10.65
C ASN A 383 29.97 41.41 -11.85
N ILE A 384 29.92 42.67 -12.29
CA ILE A 384 30.71 43.14 -13.44
C ILE A 384 32.22 42.94 -13.21
N ALA A 385 32.70 43.06 -11.98
CA ALA A 385 34.13 42.90 -11.66
C ALA A 385 34.57 41.42 -11.68
N SER A 386 33.72 40.50 -11.24
CA SER A 386 34.01 39.06 -11.37
C SER A 386 33.80 38.54 -12.79
N GLY A 387 32.89 39.16 -13.54
CA GLY A 387 32.38 38.68 -14.81
C GLY A 387 31.43 37.49 -14.68
N ASN A 388 30.95 37.00 -15.83
CA ASN A 388 30.14 35.78 -15.94
C ASN A 388 30.96 34.54 -15.57
N ILE A 389 30.30 33.52 -15.04
CA ILE A 389 30.95 32.24 -14.68
C ILE A 389 30.50 31.16 -15.64
N HIS A 390 31.45 30.50 -16.31
CA HIS A 390 31.21 29.29 -17.11
C HIS A 390 32.15 28.17 -16.63
N PHE A 391 31.62 27.09 -16.08
CA PHE A 391 32.43 26.05 -15.45
C PHE A 391 32.00 24.62 -15.77
N LYS A 392 32.97 23.74 -16.08
CA LYS A 392 32.74 22.33 -16.42
C LYS A 392 32.78 21.44 -15.16
N GLY A 393 31.91 21.75 -14.20
CA GLY A 393 31.83 21.09 -12.91
C GLY A 393 30.79 21.75 -12.01
N ASP A 394 30.85 21.51 -10.70
CA ASP A 394 29.98 22.16 -9.72
C ASP A 394 30.46 23.60 -9.45
N VAL A 395 29.54 24.54 -9.22
CA VAL A 395 29.82 25.94 -8.87
C VAL A 395 29.12 26.30 -7.57
N ASP A 396 29.89 26.77 -6.59
CA ASP A 396 29.36 27.37 -5.37
C ASP A 396 29.68 28.87 -5.37
N ILE A 397 28.67 29.71 -5.20
CA ILE A 397 28.78 31.17 -5.10
C ILE A 397 28.37 31.56 -3.68
N LEU A 398 29.35 32.01 -2.88
CA LEU A 398 29.11 32.37 -1.48
C LEU A 398 28.33 33.68 -1.31
N GLY A 399 28.37 34.56 -2.32
CA GLY A 399 27.67 35.84 -2.35
C GLY A 399 26.41 35.85 -3.23
N ASN A 400 26.03 37.04 -3.68
CA ASN A 400 24.91 37.29 -4.58
C ASN A 400 25.29 37.03 -6.04
N VAL A 401 24.28 36.82 -6.89
CA VAL A 401 24.41 36.98 -8.35
C VAL A 401 23.66 38.26 -8.73
N GLU A 402 24.42 39.27 -9.15
CA GLU A 402 23.91 40.61 -9.44
C GLU A 402 23.25 40.72 -10.82
N ASP A 403 22.66 41.90 -11.07
CA ASP A 403 21.88 42.24 -12.27
C ASP A 403 22.68 42.01 -13.55
N GLY A 404 22.06 41.32 -14.51
CA GLY A 404 22.64 41.04 -15.82
C GLY A 404 23.71 39.95 -15.85
N MET A 405 24.07 39.34 -14.72
CA MET A 405 25.10 38.31 -14.68
C MET A 405 24.59 36.93 -15.15
N ILE A 406 25.52 36.15 -15.70
CA ILE A 406 25.28 34.80 -16.20
C ILE A 406 26.19 33.81 -15.46
N VAL A 407 25.60 32.72 -14.97
CA VAL A 407 26.30 31.61 -14.32
C VAL A 407 25.89 30.29 -14.97
N GLU A 408 26.84 29.60 -15.60
CA GLU A 408 26.63 28.33 -16.29
C GLU A 408 27.55 27.24 -15.75
N ALA A 409 26.97 26.07 -15.45
CA ALA A 409 27.70 24.92 -14.95
C ALA A 409 27.25 23.59 -15.56
N GLU A 410 28.20 22.69 -15.82
CA GLU A 410 27.87 21.30 -16.20
C GLU A 410 27.49 20.41 -15.00
N GLY A 411 27.89 20.81 -13.79
CA GLY A 411 27.51 20.19 -12.53
C GLY A 411 26.37 20.95 -11.86
N ASN A 412 26.32 20.90 -10.53
CA ASN A 412 25.37 21.65 -9.73
C ASN A 412 25.79 23.11 -9.56
N ILE A 413 24.81 24.01 -9.39
CA ILE A 413 25.04 25.40 -8.96
C ILE A 413 24.42 25.60 -7.59
N THR A 414 25.19 26.14 -6.64
CA THR A 414 24.71 26.57 -5.33
C THR A 414 24.97 28.06 -5.15
N VAL A 415 23.92 28.86 -4.99
CA VAL A 415 24.02 30.27 -4.62
C VAL A 415 23.56 30.43 -3.18
N PHE A 416 24.47 30.92 -2.32
CA PHE A 416 24.20 31.07 -0.89
C PHE A 416 23.41 32.33 -0.54
N GLN A 417 23.44 33.36 -1.40
CA GLN A 417 22.66 34.59 -1.23
C GLN A 417 21.63 34.75 -2.35
N ASN A 418 21.32 36.00 -2.73
CA ASN A 418 20.25 36.33 -3.65
C ASN A 418 20.68 36.21 -5.11
N VAL A 419 19.71 35.98 -5.97
CA VAL A 419 19.86 36.02 -7.43
C VAL A 419 18.94 37.12 -7.95
N ASN A 420 19.51 38.19 -8.49
CA ASN A 420 18.76 39.38 -8.87
C ASN A 420 18.95 39.65 -10.36
N ARG A 421 17.86 39.58 -11.14
CA ARG A 421 17.83 39.86 -12.58
C ARG A 421 18.97 39.19 -13.37
N ALA A 422 19.24 37.93 -13.03
CA ALA A 422 20.35 37.15 -13.57
C ALA A 422 19.87 35.88 -14.28
N ASN A 423 20.78 35.22 -15.01
CA ASN A 423 20.54 33.94 -15.66
C ASN A 423 21.44 32.85 -15.06
N ILE A 424 20.84 31.79 -14.51
CA ILE A 424 21.56 30.66 -13.92
C ILE A 424 21.16 29.37 -14.65
N THR A 425 22.15 28.69 -15.26
CA THR A 425 21.94 27.46 -16.02
C THR A 425 22.83 26.32 -15.52
N SER A 426 22.23 25.19 -15.18
CA SER A 426 22.91 23.99 -14.67
C SER A 426 22.46 22.75 -15.45
N LYS A 427 23.39 21.85 -15.82
CA LYS A 427 22.98 20.56 -16.42
C LYS A 427 22.44 19.56 -15.40
N GLN A 428 22.60 19.82 -14.09
CA GLN A 428 22.16 18.95 -13.01
C GLN A 428 21.14 19.66 -12.12
N ALA A 429 21.56 20.16 -10.94
CA ALA A 429 20.70 20.84 -9.99
C ALA A 429 21.11 22.29 -9.72
N ILE A 430 20.14 23.11 -9.30
CA ILE A 430 20.35 24.48 -8.82
C ILE A 430 19.77 24.61 -7.42
N PHE A 431 20.56 25.16 -6.49
CA PHE A 431 20.14 25.46 -5.13
C PHE A 431 20.34 26.96 -4.88
N VAL A 432 19.26 27.69 -4.61
CA VAL A 432 19.32 29.10 -4.18
C VAL A 432 18.84 29.21 -2.76
N ARG A 433 19.73 29.59 -1.84
CA ARG A 433 19.46 29.60 -0.40
C ARG A 433 18.67 30.81 0.07
N GLN A 434 18.55 31.86 -0.73
CA GLN A 434 17.77 33.07 -0.45
C GLN A 434 16.77 33.35 -1.58
N ASN A 435 16.67 34.60 -2.04
CA ASN A 435 15.64 35.06 -2.96
C ASN A 435 16.10 34.95 -4.42
N VAL A 436 15.15 34.60 -5.30
CA VAL A 436 15.28 34.69 -6.75
C VAL A 436 14.34 35.79 -7.25
N ILE A 437 14.88 36.91 -7.75
CA ILE A 437 14.09 38.08 -8.13
C ILE A 437 14.37 38.44 -9.58
N GLY A 438 13.34 38.55 -10.40
CA GLY A 438 13.46 38.98 -11.80
C GLY A 438 14.35 38.09 -12.68
N SER A 439 14.60 36.84 -12.28
CA SER A 439 15.69 36.01 -12.82
C SER A 439 15.18 34.82 -13.63
N ILE A 440 16.06 34.23 -14.42
CA ILE A 440 15.83 33.00 -15.18
C ILE A 440 16.70 31.90 -14.59
N ILE A 441 16.07 30.82 -14.13
CA ILE A 441 16.73 29.64 -13.56
C ILE A 441 16.42 28.44 -14.46
N SER A 442 17.46 27.76 -14.95
CA SER A 442 17.32 26.59 -15.83
C SER A 442 18.16 25.42 -15.35
N SER A 443 17.54 24.28 -15.08
CA SER A 443 18.23 23.08 -14.59
C SER A 443 17.87 21.83 -15.39
N GLY A 444 18.88 21.04 -15.74
CA GLY A 444 18.75 19.80 -16.50
C GLY A 444 19.48 19.82 -17.83
N GLN A 445 19.50 18.68 -18.52
CA GLN A 445 20.15 18.58 -19.83
C GLN A 445 19.31 19.14 -20.98
N SER A 446 18.00 19.31 -20.76
CA SER A 446 17.12 19.93 -21.74
C SER A 446 17.26 21.44 -21.70
N ASN A 447 17.57 22.01 -22.85
CA ASN A 447 17.56 23.45 -23.06
C ASN A 447 16.16 24.03 -22.71
N ILE A 448 16.14 25.13 -21.95
CA ILE A 448 14.95 25.91 -21.61
C ILE A 448 14.02 26.17 -22.81
N PHE A 449 14.61 26.48 -23.96
CA PHE A 449 13.90 26.73 -25.21
C PHE A 449 13.27 25.46 -25.75
N VAL A 450 13.96 24.33 -25.65
CA VAL A 450 13.43 23.03 -26.08
C VAL A 450 12.14 22.68 -25.33
N LEU A 451 12.12 22.82 -24.00
CA LEU A 451 10.94 22.51 -23.19
C LEU A 451 9.76 23.44 -23.53
N GLU A 452 10.03 24.74 -23.67
CA GLU A 452 8.99 25.69 -24.06
C GLU A 452 8.44 25.39 -25.47
N LEU A 453 9.32 25.03 -26.41
CA LEU A 453 8.93 24.64 -27.77
C LEU A 453 8.12 23.35 -27.77
N ILE A 454 8.47 22.35 -26.96
CA ILE A 454 7.68 21.11 -26.83
C ILE A 454 6.27 21.40 -26.29
N ARG A 455 6.14 22.25 -25.28
CA ARG A 455 4.83 22.66 -24.74
C ARG A 455 3.98 23.36 -25.81
N LEU A 456 4.60 24.22 -26.62
CA LEU A 456 3.94 24.87 -27.75
C LEU A 456 3.56 23.87 -28.83
N LEU A 457 4.43 22.92 -29.16
CA LEU A 457 4.16 21.85 -30.14
C LEU A 457 2.98 20.98 -29.73
N ALA A 458 2.81 20.67 -28.44
CA ALA A 458 1.65 19.89 -27.99
C ALA A 458 0.32 20.61 -28.28
N ILE A 459 0.27 21.94 -28.10
CA ILE A 459 -0.90 22.75 -28.43
C ILE A 459 -1.07 22.84 -29.95
N ILE A 460 0.02 23.05 -30.68
CA ILE A 460 0.03 23.14 -32.15
C ILE A 460 -0.46 21.83 -32.76
N GLU A 461 0.03 20.67 -32.31
CA GLU A 461 -0.37 19.35 -32.78
C GLU A 461 -1.89 19.17 -32.69
N GLU A 462 -2.48 19.44 -31.53
CA GLU A 462 -3.93 19.29 -31.34
C GLU A 462 -4.72 20.18 -32.31
N GLN A 463 -4.31 21.44 -32.47
CA GLN A 463 -5.00 22.35 -33.37
C GLN A 463 -4.77 21.97 -34.84
N MET A 464 -3.58 21.48 -35.16
CA MET A 464 -3.17 21.04 -36.49
C MET A 464 -3.96 19.81 -36.93
N GLU A 465 -4.20 18.83 -36.06
CA GLU A 465 -5.06 17.67 -36.34
C GLU A 465 -6.47 18.10 -36.77
N LYS A 466 -7.10 18.99 -35.99
CA LYS A 466 -8.43 19.53 -36.27
C LYS A 466 -8.44 20.36 -37.56
N PHE A 467 -7.36 21.10 -37.81
CA PHE A 467 -7.18 21.90 -39.01
C PHE A 467 -7.07 21.02 -40.26
N VAL A 468 -6.19 20.01 -40.25
CA VAL A 468 -6.04 19.03 -41.34
C VAL A 468 -7.36 18.30 -41.59
N LEU A 469 -8.08 17.88 -40.55
CA LEU A 469 -9.38 17.23 -40.70
C LEU A 469 -10.41 18.14 -41.38
N SER A 470 -10.46 19.42 -40.99
CA SER A 470 -11.37 20.40 -41.60
C SER A 470 -11.03 20.62 -43.08
N ILE A 471 -9.75 20.69 -43.42
CA ILE A 471 -9.28 20.78 -44.81
C ILE A 471 -9.64 19.51 -45.60
N LYS A 472 -9.44 18.32 -45.05
CA LYS A 472 -9.83 17.03 -45.67
C LYS A 472 -11.32 17.01 -46.00
N GLN A 473 -12.17 17.42 -45.05
CA GLN A 473 -13.62 17.49 -45.25
C GLN A 473 -13.99 18.47 -46.37
N LEU A 474 -13.37 19.66 -46.40
CA LEU A 474 -13.60 20.63 -47.47
C LEU A 474 -13.22 20.08 -48.85
N THR A 475 -12.08 19.39 -48.96
CA THR A 475 -11.63 18.79 -50.23
C THR A 475 -12.53 17.65 -50.72
N ALA A 476 -13.35 17.07 -49.85
CA ALA A 476 -14.28 15.99 -50.20
C ALA A 476 -15.58 16.49 -50.85
N PHE A 477 -15.92 17.78 -50.73
CA PHE A 477 -17.10 18.36 -51.36
C PHE A 477 -16.86 18.67 -52.84
N SER A 478 -17.84 18.34 -53.70
CA SER A 478 -17.75 18.53 -55.16
C SER A 478 -17.51 19.98 -55.59
N ALA A 479 -18.04 20.96 -54.85
CA ALA A 479 -17.82 22.39 -55.09
C ALA A 479 -16.34 22.81 -54.96
N PHE A 480 -15.54 22.05 -54.18
CA PHE A 480 -14.12 22.33 -53.99
C PHE A 480 -13.26 21.87 -55.17
N LYS A 481 -13.64 20.78 -55.87
CA LYS A 481 -12.93 20.30 -57.06
C LYS A 481 -12.87 21.33 -58.20
N ALA A 482 -13.74 22.35 -58.17
CA ALA A 482 -13.76 23.44 -59.14
C ALA A 482 -12.72 24.54 -58.86
N GLN A 483 -12.14 24.62 -57.65
CA GLN A 483 -11.10 25.59 -57.30
C GLN A 483 -9.75 24.88 -57.10
N ASN A 484 -8.77 25.18 -57.95
CA ASN A 484 -7.45 24.52 -57.98
C ASN A 484 -6.50 24.90 -56.81
N SER A 485 -6.96 25.56 -55.74
CA SER A 485 -6.08 26.01 -54.66
C SER A 485 -6.73 25.98 -53.28
N LEU A 486 -6.03 25.37 -52.32
CA LEU A 486 -6.40 25.35 -50.90
C LEU A 486 -6.03 26.64 -50.17
N PHE A 487 -5.23 27.51 -50.77
CA PHE A 487 -4.67 28.69 -50.11
C PHE A 487 -5.73 29.65 -49.51
N PRO A 488 -6.79 30.08 -50.24
CA PRO A 488 -7.77 31.01 -49.68
C PRO A 488 -8.53 30.42 -48.49
N PHE A 489 -8.81 29.12 -48.52
CA PHE A 489 -9.54 28.42 -47.46
C PHE A 489 -8.67 28.19 -46.23
N ILE A 490 -7.38 27.85 -46.43
CA ILE A 490 -6.41 27.76 -45.34
C ILE A 490 -6.34 29.10 -44.59
N LYS A 491 -6.26 30.22 -45.33
CA LYS A 491 -6.26 31.56 -44.73
C LYS A 491 -7.54 31.89 -44.00
N LEU A 492 -8.70 31.61 -44.60
CA LEU A 492 -10.00 31.85 -44.00
C LEU A 492 -10.16 31.05 -42.69
N LEU A 493 -9.95 29.73 -42.74
CA LEU A 493 -10.04 28.86 -41.57
C LEU A 493 -9.07 29.25 -40.45
N LEU A 494 -7.84 29.63 -40.82
CA LEU A 494 -6.84 30.07 -39.85
C LEU A 494 -7.27 31.36 -39.14
N SER A 495 -7.83 32.33 -39.88
CA SER A 495 -8.28 33.62 -39.33
C SER A 495 -9.56 33.54 -38.50
N ASP A 496 -10.46 32.60 -38.83
CA ASP A 496 -11.78 32.52 -38.22
C ASP A 496 -11.82 31.46 -37.10
N LYS A 497 -11.62 30.19 -37.46
CA LYS A 497 -11.82 29.04 -36.58
C LYS A 497 -10.56 28.63 -35.81
N PHE A 498 -9.37 28.88 -36.35
CA PHE A 498 -8.09 28.38 -35.82
C PHE A 498 -7.13 29.50 -35.37
N ARG A 499 -7.66 30.57 -34.77
CA ARG A 499 -6.85 31.69 -34.24
C ARG A 499 -5.79 31.25 -33.22
N LEU A 500 -6.10 30.24 -32.41
CA LEU A 500 -5.14 29.67 -31.44
C LEU A 500 -3.95 29.00 -32.12
N LEU A 501 -4.17 28.31 -33.25
CA LEU A 501 -3.08 27.72 -34.05
C LEU A 501 -2.14 28.81 -34.56
N ALA A 502 -2.69 29.89 -35.11
CA ALA A 502 -1.90 31.03 -35.56
C ALA A 502 -1.13 31.70 -34.41
N ALA A 503 -1.78 31.97 -33.28
CA ALA A 503 -1.12 32.59 -32.13
C ALA A 503 0.02 31.71 -31.58
N THR A 504 -0.21 30.40 -31.46
CA THR A 504 0.77 29.47 -30.86
C THR A 504 1.95 29.19 -31.78
N THR A 505 1.71 29.07 -33.10
CA THR A 505 2.80 28.95 -34.09
C THR A 505 3.64 30.21 -34.16
N LYS A 506 3.06 31.39 -33.96
CA LYS A 506 3.82 32.65 -33.82
C LYS A 506 4.71 32.64 -32.58
N GLN A 507 4.18 32.22 -31.43
CA GLN A 507 4.98 32.06 -30.20
C GLN A 507 6.11 31.04 -30.38
N TYR A 508 5.87 29.94 -31.10
CA TYR A 508 6.90 28.95 -31.40
C TYR A 508 8.05 29.57 -32.20
N MET A 509 7.74 30.37 -33.24
CA MET A 509 8.76 31.06 -34.03
C MET A 509 9.56 32.06 -33.18
N GLU A 510 8.90 32.82 -32.29
CA GLU A 510 9.57 33.77 -31.39
C GLU A 510 10.52 33.08 -30.39
N VAL A 511 10.10 31.95 -29.81
CA VAL A 511 10.94 31.15 -28.91
C VAL A 511 12.09 30.50 -29.66
N SER A 512 11.86 30.02 -30.87
CA SER A 512 12.90 29.43 -31.73
C SER A 512 13.98 30.46 -32.07
N GLU A 513 13.59 31.68 -32.41
CA GLU A 513 14.53 32.78 -32.70
C GLU A 513 15.32 33.21 -31.46
N ARG A 514 14.65 33.34 -30.29
CA ARG A 514 15.32 33.62 -29.01
C ARG A 514 16.33 32.55 -28.62
N GLY A 515 16.06 31.29 -28.98
CA GLY A 515 16.91 30.15 -28.68
C GLY A 515 17.91 29.77 -29.77
N LYS A 516 18.04 30.58 -30.84
CA LYS A 516 18.77 30.21 -32.06
C LYS A 516 20.19 29.69 -31.86
N ASP A 517 20.89 30.22 -30.86
CA ASP A 517 22.30 29.90 -30.61
C ASP A 517 22.48 28.57 -29.86
N VAL A 518 21.39 28.04 -29.28
CA VAL A 518 21.41 26.87 -28.39
C VAL A 518 20.49 25.75 -28.88
N LEU A 519 19.63 26.03 -29.86
CA LEU A 519 18.71 25.05 -30.46
C LEU A 519 19.34 24.37 -31.66
N ASP A 520 19.09 23.06 -31.78
CA ASP A 520 19.42 22.33 -33.00
C ASP A 520 18.67 22.89 -34.20
N ARG A 521 19.28 22.78 -35.39
CA ARG A 521 18.71 23.29 -36.65
C ARG A 521 17.28 22.79 -36.93
N SER A 522 16.93 21.59 -36.44
CA SER A 522 15.60 21.00 -36.60
C SER A 522 14.47 21.88 -36.04
N TRP A 523 14.68 22.57 -34.92
CA TRP A 523 13.69 23.50 -34.33
C TRP A 523 13.45 24.70 -35.24
N MET A 524 14.53 25.24 -35.79
CA MET A 524 14.48 26.37 -36.72
C MET A 524 13.84 25.98 -38.06
N ASP A 525 14.09 24.77 -38.54
CA ASP A 525 13.48 24.28 -39.77
C ASP A 525 11.97 24.09 -39.62
N LEU A 526 11.50 23.60 -38.47
CA LEU A 526 10.06 23.54 -38.17
C LEU A 526 9.43 24.95 -38.07
N ALA A 527 10.14 25.92 -37.47
CA ALA A 527 9.71 27.31 -37.44
C ALA A 527 9.57 27.92 -38.84
N LYS A 528 10.51 27.65 -39.75
CA LYS A 528 10.41 28.07 -41.16
C LYS A 528 9.19 27.46 -41.85
N ARG A 529 8.91 26.18 -41.63
CA ARG A 529 7.73 25.50 -42.20
C ARG A 529 6.43 26.12 -41.67
N PHE A 530 6.34 26.44 -40.38
CA PHE A 530 5.20 27.20 -39.84
C PHE A 530 5.02 28.56 -40.51
N ARG A 531 6.12 29.29 -40.75
CA ARG A 531 6.07 30.56 -41.48
C ARG A 531 5.52 30.40 -42.89
N LEU A 532 6.02 29.43 -43.65
CA LEU A 532 5.58 29.16 -45.02
C LEU A 532 4.12 28.73 -45.09
N CYS A 533 3.66 27.91 -44.15
CA CYS A 533 2.31 27.37 -44.12
C CYS A 533 1.26 28.36 -43.61
N PHE A 534 1.53 29.07 -42.52
CA PHE A 534 0.50 29.89 -41.85
C PHE A 534 0.61 31.38 -42.13
N PHE A 535 1.82 31.87 -42.43
CA PHE A 535 2.10 33.31 -42.49
C PHE A 535 2.54 33.81 -43.87
N SER A 536 2.65 32.95 -44.89
CA SER A 536 2.90 33.37 -46.28
C SER A 536 1.71 34.15 -46.86
N HIS A 537 1.96 35.27 -47.56
CA HIS A 537 0.91 36.05 -48.25
C HIS A 537 0.61 35.54 -49.67
N VAL A 538 1.41 34.59 -50.17
CA VAL A 538 1.30 34.03 -51.53
C VAL A 538 1.16 32.51 -51.42
N PRO A 539 0.37 31.86 -52.31
CA PRO A 539 0.31 30.40 -52.39
C PRO A 539 1.69 29.77 -52.58
N ASN A 540 1.94 28.66 -51.90
CA ASN A 540 3.17 27.86 -52.00
C ASN A 540 2.86 26.37 -51.76
N GLU A 541 3.85 25.49 -51.92
CA GLU A 541 3.70 24.03 -51.78
C GLU A 541 3.10 23.58 -50.42
N TRP A 542 3.36 24.33 -49.35
CA TRP A 542 2.88 24.03 -47.98
C TRP A 542 1.36 24.23 -47.82
N HIS A 543 0.70 24.82 -48.82
CA HIS A 543 -0.75 24.95 -48.88
C HIS A 543 -1.40 23.78 -49.63
N SER A 544 -0.93 22.57 -49.38
CA SER A 544 -1.50 21.32 -49.91
C SER A 544 -1.81 20.37 -48.76
N LEU A 545 -2.83 19.52 -48.95
CA LEU A 545 -3.22 18.56 -47.91
C LEU A 545 -2.07 17.59 -47.54
N GLU A 546 -1.27 17.21 -48.53
CA GLU A 546 -0.09 16.38 -48.35
C GLU A 546 0.94 17.07 -47.44
N GLN A 547 1.34 18.32 -47.76
CA GLN A 547 2.32 19.04 -46.96
C GLN A 547 1.82 19.38 -45.55
N LEU A 548 0.53 19.66 -45.38
CA LEU A 548 -0.07 19.83 -44.05
C LEU A 548 -0.01 18.55 -43.21
N THR A 549 -0.14 17.39 -43.86
CA THR A 549 -0.04 16.07 -43.20
C THR A 549 1.42 15.76 -42.84
N ILE A 550 2.37 16.10 -43.71
CA ILE A 550 3.82 16.00 -43.44
C ILE A 550 4.20 16.90 -42.26
N LEU A 551 3.76 18.16 -42.25
CA LEU A 551 4.02 19.10 -41.15
C LEU A 551 3.51 18.56 -39.80
N LEU A 552 2.32 17.94 -39.79
CA LEU A 552 1.79 17.27 -38.60
C LEU A 552 2.65 16.08 -38.15
N ALA A 553 3.18 15.30 -39.09
CA ALA A 553 4.10 14.21 -38.79
C ALA A 553 5.44 14.73 -38.23
N ASP A 554 5.99 15.81 -38.80
CA ASP A 554 7.22 16.45 -38.31
C ASP A 554 7.06 16.96 -36.86
N ILE A 555 5.91 17.55 -36.54
CA ILE A 555 5.58 17.98 -35.18
C ILE A 555 5.66 16.78 -34.23
N ARG A 556 5.02 15.66 -34.58
CA ARG A 556 5.02 14.43 -33.76
C ARG A 556 6.42 13.85 -33.60
N GLU A 557 7.21 13.83 -34.66
CA GLU A 557 8.59 13.35 -34.60
C GLU A 557 9.49 14.23 -33.72
N ALA A 558 9.35 15.56 -33.83
CA ALA A 558 10.06 16.51 -32.97
C ALA A 558 9.72 16.29 -31.49
N MET A 559 8.45 16.01 -31.17
CA MET A 559 8.03 15.70 -29.80
C MET A 559 8.53 14.33 -29.31
N ASN A 560 8.49 13.29 -30.15
CA ASN A 560 8.89 11.93 -29.78
C ASN A 560 10.41 11.82 -29.51
N ARG A 561 11.24 12.52 -30.29
CA ARG A 561 12.70 12.54 -30.09
C ARG A 561 13.06 13.02 -28.68
N HIS A 562 12.34 14.01 -28.17
CA HIS A 562 12.60 14.56 -26.84
C HIS A 562 11.98 13.73 -25.72
N ARG A 563 10.83 13.10 -25.95
CA ARG A 563 10.22 12.16 -24.99
C ARG A 563 11.12 10.94 -24.69
N MET A 564 11.98 10.53 -25.63
CA MET A 564 12.93 9.42 -25.47
C MET A 564 14.27 9.82 -24.82
N ALA A 565 14.61 11.13 -24.82
CA ALA A 565 15.85 11.64 -24.23
C ALA A 565 15.76 11.80 -22.70
N GLU A 566 14.57 11.65 -22.10
CA GLU A 566 14.35 11.93 -20.69
C GLU A 566 14.56 10.73 -19.77
N ARG A 567 15.84 10.49 -19.42
CA ARG A 567 16.20 10.04 -18.07
C ARG A 567 16.77 11.25 -17.32
N GLN A 568 15.90 12.12 -16.80
CA GLN A 568 16.32 13.42 -16.25
C GLN A 568 16.49 13.38 -14.72
N ASN A 569 17.65 13.84 -14.25
CA ASN A 569 18.03 14.04 -12.84
C ASN A 569 18.02 15.54 -12.45
N GLY A 570 17.34 16.40 -13.21
CA GLY A 570 17.25 17.84 -12.94
C GLY A 570 16.58 18.14 -11.60
N TYR A 571 17.10 19.11 -10.84
CA TYR A 571 16.48 19.52 -9.58
C TYR A 571 16.68 21.00 -9.31
N VAL A 572 15.62 21.72 -8.97
CA VAL A 572 15.71 23.12 -8.56
C VAL A 572 15.14 23.26 -7.15
N GLU A 573 15.93 23.83 -6.25
CA GLU A 573 15.53 24.16 -4.88
C GLU A 573 15.74 25.65 -4.63
N LEU A 574 14.70 26.34 -4.17
CA LEU A 574 14.77 27.75 -3.80
C LEU A 574 13.91 28.06 -2.57
N MET A 575 14.25 29.13 -1.87
CA MET A 575 13.48 29.60 -0.71
C MET A 575 12.34 30.53 -1.11
N TYR A 576 12.58 31.42 -2.08
CA TYR A 576 11.60 32.39 -2.54
C TYR A 576 11.84 32.79 -4.00
N ALA A 577 10.78 33.03 -4.76
CA ALA A 577 10.85 33.58 -6.11
C ALA A 577 9.86 34.72 -6.34
N LEU A 578 10.30 35.78 -7.03
CA LEU A 578 9.47 36.91 -7.45
C LEU A 578 9.77 37.29 -8.89
N ASN A 579 8.74 37.48 -9.71
CA ASN A 579 8.85 37.92 -11.10
C ASN A 579 9.87 37.10 -11.91
N SER A 580 9.99 35.81 -11.59
CA SER A 580 11.08 34.97 -12.08
C SER A 580 10.53 33.80 -12.90
N THR A 581 11.39 33.27 -13.77
CA THR A 581 11.06 32.11 -14.58
C THR A 581 11.98 30.95 -14.21
N ILE A 582 11.38 29.81 -13.86
CA ILE A 582 12.09 28.64 -13.40
C ILE A 582 11.75 27.47 -14.32
N TYR A 583 12.77 26.86 -14.91
CA TYR A 583 12.64 25.66 -15.71
C TYR A 583 13.51 24.56 -15.14
N CYS A 584 12.91 23.41 -14.92
CA CYS A 584 13.60 22.22 -14.47
C CYS A 584 13.07 21.02 -15.26
N SER A 585 13.98 20.21 -15.79
CA SER A 585 13.58 18.95 -16.43
C SER A 585 13.18 17.85 -15.45
N GLY A 586 13.45 18.04 -14.15
CA GLY A 586 12.99 17.18 -13.08
C GLY A 586 12.17 17.96 -12.06
N ASN A 587 12.44 17.75 -10.77
CA ASN A 587 11.57 18.30 -9.72
C ASN A 587 11.94 19.75 -9.37
N VAL A 588 10.93 20.54 -9.01
CA VAL A 588 11.10 21.89 -8.45
C VAL A 588 10.55 21.92 -7.03
N ALA A 589 11.34 22.42 -6.10
CA ALA A 589 10.95 22.61 -4.71
C ALA A 589 11.15 24.07 -4.28
N VAL A 590 10.06 24.71 -3.87
CA VAL A 590 10.07 26.03 -3.22
C VAL A 590 9.82 25.83 -1.73
N LEU A 591 10.87 25.87 -0.92
CA LEU A 591 10.83 25.43 0.47
C LEU A 591 10.49 26.54 1.47
N GLY A 592 10.69 27.80 1.09
CA GLY A 592 10.47 28.96 1.96
C GLY A 592 9.10 29.63 1.75
N GLN A 593 9.12 30.96 1.67
CA GLN A 593 7.90 31.80 1.66
C GLN A 593 6.99 31.56 0.46
N GLY A 594 7.52 31.04 -0.66
CA GLY A 594 6.75 30.69 -1.85
C GLY A 594 7.19 31.45 -3.09
N CYS A 595 6.29 31.63 -4.05
CA CYS A 595 6.59 32.26 -5.33
C CYS A 595 5.49 33.22 -5.79
N TYR A 596 5.91 34.36 -6.31
CA TYR A 596 5.04 35.50 -6.64
C TYR A 596 5.26 35.90 -8.09
N ASN A 597 4.19 35.89 -8.88
CA ASN A 597 4.21 36.21 -10.31
C ASN A 597 5.34 35.47 -11.06
N CYS A 598 5.42 34.16 -10.83
CA CYS A 598 6.45 33.31 -11.42
C CYS A 598 5.87 32.42 -12.51
N LYS A 599 6.71 32.06 -13.48
CA LYS A 599 6.42 31.00 -14.45
C LYS A 599 7.33 29.82 -14.15
N ILE A 600 6.75 28.70 -13.67
CA ILE A 600 7.52 27.50 -13.29
C ILE A 600 7.15 26.35 -14.21
N HIS A 601 8.15 25.67 -14.75
CA HIS A 601 7.99 24.44 -15.50
C HIS A 601 8.84 23.33 -14.88
N ALA A 602 8.18 22.30 -14.36
CA ALA A 602 8.81 21.10 -13.82
C ALA A 602 8.48 19.89 -14.71
N GLY A 603 9.49 19.27 -15.33
CA GLY A 603 9.37 17.96 -15.99
C GLY A 603 9.22 16.80 -15.00
N GLY A 604 9.38 17.08 -13.72
CA GLY A 604 9.06 16.17 -12.61
C GLY A 604 7.86 16.66 -11.80
N SER A 605 7.93 16.49 -10.48
CA SER A 605 6.94 17.02 -9.55
C SER A 605 7.27 18.45 -9.13
N LEU A 606 6.23 19.20 -8.77
CA LEU A 606 6.36 20.52 -8.15
C LEU A 606 5.92 20.48 -6.70
N GLN A 607 6.75 21.01 -5.80
CA GLN A 607 6.41 21.22 -4.40
C GLN A 607 6.61 22.69 -4.01
N ILE A 608 5.58 23.32 -3.45
CA ILE A 608 5.64 24.69 -2.92
C ILE A 608 5.16 24.65 -1.47
N ASN A 609 6.07 24.78 -0.51
CA ASN A 609 5.75 24.80 0.92
C ASN A 609 5.25 26.18 1.40
N GLY A 610 5.38 27.20 0.55
CA GLY A 610 4.92 28.57 0.82
C GLY A 610 3.66 28.93 0.04
N VAL A 611 3.49 30.22 -0.23
CA VAL A 611 2.36 30.74 -0.99
C VAL A 611 2.73 30.92 -2.46
N MET A 612 1.89 30.40 -3.36
CA MET A 612 1.91 30.74 -4.78
C MET A 612 0.90 31.86 -5.05
N ARG A 613 1.36 33.04 -5.49
CA ARG A 613 0.49 34.18 -5.84
C ARG A 613 0.82 34.71 -7.22
N GLY A 614 -0.11 34.58 -8.15
CA GLY A 614 0.07 35.08 -9.51
C GLY A 614 1.05 34.24 -10.34
N GLY A 615 0.88 34.31 -11.66
CA GLY A 615 1.67 33.55 -12.61
C GLY A 615 1.11 32.16 -12.88
N GLU A 616 1.98 31.29 -13.40
CA GLU A 616 1.60 29.99 -13.94
C GLU A 616 2.65 28.93 -13.60
N VAL A 617 2.20 27.78 -13.12
CA VAL A 617 3.07 26.63 -12.91
C VAL A 617 2.57 25.42 -13.69
N TYR A 618 3.51 24.67 -14.26
CA TYR A 618 3.29 23.39 -14.91
C TYR A 618 4.16 22.32 -14.25
N ALA A 619 3.58 21.18 -13.91
CA ALA A 619 4.29 20.03 -13.36
C ALA A 619 3.85 18.73 -14.03
N GLU A 620 4.80 18.02 -14.63
CA GLU A 620 4.52 16.80 -15.39
C GLU A 620 4.14 15.61 -14.50
N ARG A 621 4.64 15.54 -13.26
CA ARG A 621 4.35 14.45 -12.30
C ARG A 621 3.54 14.92 -11.09
N GLY A 622 2.65 15.88 -11.31
CA GLY A 622 1.77 16.42 -10.28
C GLY A 622 2.37 17.57 -9.47
N ALA A 623 1.50 18.29 -8.77
CA ALA A 623 1.85 19.47 -7.99
C ALA A 623 1.28 19.41 -6.57
N ILE A 624 2.11 19.78 -5.59
CA ILE A 624 1.75 19.91 -4.18
C ILE A 624 2.06 21.34 -3.75
N ILE A 625 1.04 22.09 -3.33
CA ILE A 625 1.16 23.51 -2.99
C ILE A 625 0.49 23.74 -1.63
N LYS A 626 1.17 24.45 -0.73
CA LYS A 626 0.58 24.78 0.57
C LYS A 626 -0.56 25.78 0.40
N GLU A 627 -0.28 26.96 -0.12
CA GLU A 627 -1.30 27.98 -0.36
C GLU A 627 -1.21 28.49 -1.81
N SER A 628 -2.35 28.63 -2.48
CA SER A 628 -2.46 29.20 -3.83
C SER A 628 -3.48 30.33 -3.85
N GLY A 629 -3.18 31.39 -4.60
CA GLY A 629 -4.08 32.52 -4.81
C GLY A 629 -3.90 33.64 -3.77
N SER A 630 -4.84 34.57 -3.76
CA SER A 630 -4.81 35.74 -2.87
C SER A 630 -6.22 36.14 -2.47
N GLU A 631 -6.36 36.92 -1.40
CA GLU A 631 -7.65 37.52 -1.00
C GLU A 631 -8.22 38.47 -2.06
N LEU A 632 -7.36 39.06 -2.89
CA LEU A 632 -7.75 39.95 -3.98
C LEU A 632 -8.03 39.20 -5.30
N GLY A 633 -8.12 37.88 -5.28
CA GLY A 633 -8.45 37.10 -6.48
C GLY A 633 -7.40 37.10 -7.59
N VAL A 634 -6.13 37.40 -7.28
CA VAL A 634 -5.03 37.41 -8.27
C VAL A 634 -4.97 36.07 -9.01
N PRO A 635 -5.13 36.06 -10.36
CA PRO A 635 -5.13 34.83 -11.15
C PRO A 635 -3.86 34.01 -10.95
N THR A 636 -4.03 32.80 -10.43
CA THR A 636 -2.91 31.91 -10.06
C THR A 636 -3.15 30.55 -10.69
N ARG A 637 -2.40 30.20 -11.74
CA ARG A 637 -2.70 29.02 -12.58
C ARG A 637 -1.77 27.85 -12.30
N ILE A 638 -2.34 26.68 -12.03
CA ILE A 638 -1.62 25.42 -11.76
C ILE A 638 -2.05 24.38 -12.80
N VAL A 639 -1.08 23.78 -13.48
CA VAL A 639 -1.34 22.91 -14.64
C VAL A 639 -0.61 21.58 -14.48
N VAL A 640 -1.33 20.48 -14.69
CA VAL A 640 -0.75 19.12 -14.75
C VAL A 640 -1.38 18.30 -15.90
N PRO A 641 -0.72 17.22 -16.37
CA PRO A 641 -1.30 16.28 -17.33
C PRO A 641 -2.61 15.61 -16.87
N SER A 642 -3.34 14.97 -17.78
CA SER A 642 -4.66 14.38 -17.51
C SER A 642 -4.64 13.21 -16.53
N ASP A 643 -3.52 12.52 -16.42
CA ASP A 643 -3.26 11.35 -15.56
C ASP A 643 -2.65 11.74 -14.20
N GLN A 644 -2.55 13.03 -13.90
CA GLN A 644 -1.86 13.56 -12.73
C GLN A 644 -2.80 14.28 -11.77
N THR A 645 -2.30 14.55 -10.56
CA THR A 645 -3.07 15.16 -9.47
C THR A 645 -2.50 16.51 -9.04
N ILE A 646 -3.39 17.39 -8.59
CA ILE A 646 -3.04 18.66 -7.94
C ILE A 646 -3.51 18.60 -6.49
N LYS A 647 -2.60 18.87 -5.55
CA LYS A 647 -2.88 18.97 -4.12
C LYS A 647 -2.60 20.38 -3.63
N ILE A 648 -3.58 21.02 -3.00
CA ILE A 648 -3.49 22.37 -2.44
C ILE A 648 -4.03 22.36 -1.00
N GLU A 649 -3.25 22.74 0.01
CA GLU A 649 -3.78 22.79 1.39
C GLU A 649 -4.80 23.94 1.55
N LEU A 650 -4.55 25.08 0.92
CA LEU A 650 -5.47 26.23 0.86
C LEU A 650 -5.48 26.86 -0.53
N ALA A 651 -6.56 26.66 -1.29
CA ALA A 651 -6.81 27.36 -2.54
C ALA A 651 -7.69 28.58 -2.27
N ARG A 652 -7.14 29.78 -2.42
CA ARG A 652 -7.88 31.05 -2.33
C ARG A 652 -8.57 31.39 -3.66
N GLU A 653 -9.42 32.41 -3.61
CA GLU A 653 -10.05 33.00 -4.78
C GLU A 653 -9.02 33.35 -5.87
N GLY A 654 -9.41 33.15 -7.13
CA GLY A 654 -8.55 33.38 -8.29
C GLY A 654 -7.56 32.26 -8.59
N THR A 655 -7.50 31.23 -7.74
CA THR A 655 -6.77 29.98 -8.08
C THR A 655 -7.46 29.28 -9.25
N VAL A 656 -6.69 28.90 -10.26
CA VAL A 656 -7.14 28.15 -11.43
C VAL A 656 -6.34 26.87 -11.51
N ILE A 657 -7.01 25.73 -11.34
CA ILE A 657 -6.40 24.42 -11.59
C ILE A 657 -6.75 23.95 -12.99
N GLN A 658 -5.80 23.33 -13.68
CA GLN A 658 -6.00 22.68 -14.96
C GLN A 658 -5.39 21.29 -14.93
N ILE A 659 -6.21 20.29 -15.24
CA ILE A 659 -5.81 18.89 -15.35
C ILE A 659 -6.14 18.45 -16.77
N GLY A 660 -5.12 18.14 -17.56
CA GLY A 660 -5.25 17.95 -19.00
C GLY A 660 -5.84 19.20 -19.68
N LYS A 661 -7.03 19.05 -20.28
CA LYS A 661 -7.73 20.14 -20.99
C LYS A 661 -8.79 20.84 -20.14
N VAL A 662 -9.11 20.30 -18.97
CA VAL A 662 -10.20 20.77 -18.13
C VAL A 662 -9.68 21.78 -17.11
N LYS A 663 -10.37 22.91 -16.97
CA LYS A 663 -10.02 23.97 -16.02
C LYS A 663 -11.11 24.13 -14.97
N TYR A 664 -10.71 24.47 -13.76
CA TYR A 664 -11.61 24.87 -12.68
C TYR A 664 -11.04 26.09 -11.96
N THR A 665 -11.87 27.12 -11.79
CA THR A 665 -11.50 28.35 -11.09
C THR A 665 -12.20 28.41 -9.74
N PHE A 666 -11.43 28.58 -8.67
CA PHE A 666 -11.94 28.78 -7.33
C PHE A 666 -12.48 30.21 -7.19
N GLN A 667 -13.80 30.33 -7.02
CA GLN A 667 -14.49 31.59 -6.78
C GLN A 667 -14.56 31.95 -5.29
N LYS A 668 -14.24 30.99 -4.41
CA LYS A 668 -14.16 31.14 -2.96
C LYS A 668 -13.02 30.26 -2.45
N GLU A 669 -12.54 30.57 -1.25
CA GLU A 669 -11.52 29.75 -0.63
C GLU A 669 -11.98 28.31 -0.39
N ARG A 670 -11.05 27.36 -0.54
CA ARG A 670 -11.26 25.94 -0.26
C ARG A 670 -10.00 25.33 0.32
N SER A 671 -10.15 24.63 1.44
CA SER A 671 -9.06 23.90 2.09
C SER A 671 -9.01 22.45 1.63
N TYR A 672 -7.81 21.86 1.70
CA TYR A 672 -7.53 20.45 1.40
C TYR A 672 -8.05 20.01 0.03
N VAL A 673 -7.68 20.76 -1.00
CA VAL A 673 -8.01 20.43 -2.38
C VAL A 673 -7.10 19.30 -2.84
N GLU A 674 -7.68 18.15 -3.16
CA GLU A 674 -7.03 17.13 -3.96
C GLU A 674 -7.87 16.91 -5.22
N ALA A 675 -7.32 17.24 -6.38
CA ALA A 675 -8.04 17.25 -7.65
C ALA A 675 -7.41 16.31 -8.68
N ALA A 676 -8.25 15.55 -9.38
CA ALA A 676 -7.89 14.61 -10.45
C ALA A 676 -8.99 14.59 -11.54
N LEU A 677 -8.73 13.99 -12.70
CA LEU A 677 -9.79 13.67 -13.67
C LEU A 677 -10.39 12.29 -13.39
N ASN A 678 -11.71 12.19 -13.47
CA ASN A 678 -12.41 10.91 -13.50
C ASN A 678 -12.46 10.33 -14.93
N GLU A 679 -13.01 9.11 -15.07
CA GLU A 679 -13.19 8.44 -16.37
C GLU A 679 -13.99 9.26 -17.39
N LYS A 680 -14.86 10.16 -16.92
CA LYS A 680 -15.68 11.06 -17.75
C LYS A 680 -14.97 12.36 -18.13
N GLN A 681 -13.65 12.46 -17.88
CA GLN A 681 -12.86 13.68 -18.13
C GLN A 681 -13.42 14.91 -17.39
N GLN A 682 -13.88 14.72 -16.15
CA GLN A 682 -14.33 15.81 -15.29
C GLN A 682 -13.42 15.90 -14.06
N ILE A 683 -13.14 17.13 -13.63
CA ILE A 683 -12.40 17.36 -12.38
C ILE A 683 -13.25 16.86 -11.21
N VAL A 684 -12.70 15.92 -10.47
CA VAL A 684 -13.24 15.43 -9.20
C VAL A 684 -12.31 15.84 -8.07
N PHE A 685 -12.90 16.08 -6.90
CA PHE A 685 -12.17 16.37 -5.68
C PHE A 685 -12.22 15.12 -4.79
N LEU A 686 -11.04 14.57 -4.45
CA LEU A 686 -10.88 13.27 -3.80
C LEU A 686 -11.09 13.31 -2.28
#